data_AF-A0AAD5QBQ7-F1
#
_entry.id   AF-A0AAD5QBQ7-F1
#
_cell.length_a   1.000
_cell.length_b   1.000
_cell.length_c   1.000
_cell.angle_alpha   90.00
_cell.angle_beta   90.00
_cell.angle_gamma   90.00
#
_symmetry.space_group_name_H-M   'P 1'
#
loop_
_entity.id
_entity.type
_entity.pdbx_description
1 polymer ?
#
loop_
_entity_poly.entity_id
_entity_poly.type
_entity_poly.pdbx_seq_one_letter_code
_entity_poly.pdbx_strand_id
1 'polypeptide(L)'
;MMRRTLPVAWLLSLIVATGCVAPAQALRVPMASAVVTVKHKDISFFGSSAIDEGWGAELAGQTVDRGQRREFYPLVFTTKTLSDPFGCTPRAVLENRTGNGSLVLPPALSFVLLVDRGLCTFSEKALFAQQLGAAALLVTDTQEQAYNRSRLATFAVLRDMEYSCANGEAEVPPGVDIEDFTASTWRDTVNVRKCNSSSACSSSMCIPTGAGRKVCCLWDLPDSMGFSKNGVVQSPDEIQIPVVRLTIQDGRRLKSMLATESKLLVTIYERNPPIMDPSQFLIWLMAVITVMIGGYKGATVERERALRKKSAAAAAAAALSLHDTSSPRSIAAIRAAVEGSVRTAQDPSMEGDDDDDDAEGEGETLDLTVWHAVSFVFFATAFLLLLFYFNIVLVVIVLFALGSLSSTFQVFWQPLLDRLYFLRVKPFVRFQPNEDSWIASLQIETWTVVDLLAALLSLGTVLLWFFCRHRLHAWILQDLFGVCLCILFLRTIRLPNLKIATIMLSLVFLYDIFMVFISPFIFKESVMIKAATGGSQGAATVDDGYCLRYPMNTEFKCLKEQVPILLRLPKVIDWRGGQSMLGLGDIVLPGLLVVFCARYDYATRGQLMGRVKPHLSQLKTALEAGELGEQPPQQALMDSRPAAARRGLFGIVMWGYAIGLLMANIAVAVMQQGQPALLYIVPTTLGTLWFVAWRRGILRKLWDGPEELQSRSSRREAEVEESAVAAVPAPRAERSLTIEQVIRDSEHVAVSGADGTPQSTYCRTQDSPRS
;
A
#
# COMPACT_ATOMS: atom_id res chain seq x y z
N MET A 1 35.02 -10.41 11.85
CA MET A 1 33.93 -9.42 11.65
C MET A 1 32.63 -10.11 11.22
N MET A 2 32.24 -11.21 11.91
CA MET A 2 31.22 -12.19 11.47
C MET A 2 29.94 -12.17 12.32
N ARG A 3 29.73 -11.12 13.15
CA ARG A 3 28.74 -11.15 14.26
C ARG A 3 27.53 -10.23 14.11
N ARG A 4 27.31 -9.56 12.96
CA ARG A 4 26.21 -8.58 12.81
C ARG A 4 25.14 -8.90 11.74
N THR A 5 25.32 -9.94 10.93
CA THR A 5 24.37 -10.27 9.84
C THR A 5 23.55 -11.55 10.06
N LEU A 6 23.96 -12.43 10.97
CA LEU A 6 23.18 -13.63 11.34
C LEU A 6 21.78 -13.36 11.93
N PRO A 7 21.51 -12.30 12.73
CA PRO A 7 20.20 -12.19 13.37
C PRO A 7 19.08 -11.85 12.36
N VAL A 8 19.38 -11.14 11.27
CA VAL A 8 18.34 -10.69 10.32
C VAL A 8 17.88 -11.82 9.40
N ALA A 9 18.80 -12.64 8.89
CA ALA A 9 18.48 -13.79 8.06
C ALA A 9 17.78 -14.90 8.86
N TRP A 10 18.18 -15.12 10.12
CA TRP A 10 17.51 -16.06 11.01
C TRP A 10 16.12 -15.58 11.45
N LEU A 11 15.94 -14.29 11.76
CA LEU A 11 14.61 -13.74 12.10
C LEU A 11 13.64 -13.82 10.91
N LEU A 12 14.09 -13.56 9.68
CA LEU A 12 13.23 -13.62 8.49
C LEU A 12 12.90 -15.06 8.07
N SER A 13 13.85 -15.99 8.14
CA SER A 13 13.57 -17.41 7.93
C SER A 13 12.68 -18.01 9.03
N LEU A 14 12.78 -17.52 10.28
CA LEU A 14 11.85 -17.90 11.35
C LEU A 14 10.43 -17.39 11.03
N ILE A 15 10.27 -16.16 10.53
CA ILE A 15 8.97 -15.59 10.13
C ILE A 15 8.36 -16.37 8.95
N VAL A 16 9.18 -16.77 7.97
CA VAL A 16 8.73 -17.54 6.79
C VAL A 16 8.34 -18.99 7.15
N ALA A 17 9.05 -19.63 8.09
CA ALA A 17 8.77 -21.02 8.48
C ALA A 17 7.67 -21.16 9.56
N THR A 18 7.42 -20.12 10.36
CA THR A 18 6.43 -20.18 11.47
C THR A 18 5.10 -19.46 11.17
N GLY A 19 5.04 -18.65 10.11
CA GLY A 19 3.90 -17.77 9.82
C GLY A 19 2.58 -18.45 9.41
N CYS A 20 2.61 -19.70 8.96
CA CYS A 20 1.38 -20.42 8.56
C CYS A 20 0.88 -21.43 9.63
N VAL A 21 1.56 -21.55 10.78
CA VAL A 21 1.24 -22.52 11.86
C VAL A 21 0.68 -21.88 13.14
N ALA A 22 0.77 -20.55 13.31
CA ALA A 22 0.24 -19.90 14.51
C ALA A 22 -1.31 -19.84 14.51
N PRO A 23 -1.99 -20.25 15.59
CA PRO A 23 -3.42 -20.08 15.73
C PRO A 23 -3.77 -18.58 15.77
N ALA A 24 -4.89 -18.22 15.14
CA ALA A 24 -5.39 -16.86 15.06
C ALA A 24 -5.56 -16.26 16.46
N GLN A 25 -4.70 -15.32 16.85
CA GLN A 25 -4.87 -14.56 18.07
C GLN A 25 -6.01 -13.55 17.92
N ALA A 26 -6.93 -13.61 18.88
CA ALA A 26 -8.01 -12.68 19.24
C ALA A 26 -8.40 -11.62 18.18
N LEU A 27 -9.55 -11.85 17.54
CA LEU A 27 -10.30 -10.83 16.82
C LEU A 27 -10.53 -9.64 17.78
N ARG A 28 -9.88 -8.50 17.54
CA ARG A 28 -10.31 -7.24 18.17
C ARG A 28 -11.71 -6.96 17.64
N VAL A 29 -12.70 -6.88 18.52
CA VAL A 29 -14.09 -6.70 18.12
C VAL A 29 -14.29 -5.25 17.67
N PRO A 30 -14.53 -4.99 16.35
CA PRO A 30 -14.53 -3.65 15.77
C PRO A 30 -15.80 -2.83 16.04
N MET A 31 -16.74 -3.34 16.86
CA MET A 31 -18.12 -2.82 16.99
C MET A 31 -18.43 -2.14 18.33
N ALA A 32 -17.42 -1.87 19.15
CA ALA A 32 -17.60 -1.23 20.46
C ALA A 32 -17.58 0.31 20.40
N SER A 33 -18.59 0.91 19.77
CA SER A 33 -18.74 2.36 19.56
C SER A 33 -19.22 3.13 20.78
N ALA A 34 -19.89 2.48 21.72
CA ALA A 34 -20.40 3.10 22.93
C ALA A 34 -19.62 2.66 24.17
N VAL A 35 -19.49 3.59 25.13
CA VAL A 35 -18.92 3.33 26.45
C VAL A 35 -19.92 3.67 27.54
N VAL A 36 -20.09 2.75 28.48
CA VAL A 36 -20.95 2.92 29.67
C VAL A 36 -20.07 2.96 30.91
N THR A 37 -20.01 4.09 31.60
CA THR A 37 -19.18 4.25 32.81
C THR A 37 -20.02 4.38 34.07
N VAL A 38 -19.60 3.69 35.12
CA VAL A 38 -20.22 3.74 36.46
C VAL A 38 -19.48 4.74 37.35
N LYS A 39 -20.21 5.73 37.89
CA LYS A 39 -19.64 6.88 38.62
C LYS A 39 -18.74 6.54 39.82
N HIS A 40 -19.10 5.53 40.61
CA HIS A 40 -18.46 5.29 41.91
C HIS A 40 -17.27 4.31 41.86
N LYS A 41 -17.04 3.65 40.72
CA LYS A 41 -16.02 2.60 40.59
C LYS A 41 -15.02 2.84 39.46
N ASP A 42 -15.21 3.89 38.65
CA ASP A 42 -14.45 4.14 37.41
C ASP A 42 -14.38 2.92 36.47
N ILE A 43 -15.40 2.05 36.53
CA ILE A 43 -15.52 0.88 35.67
C ILE A 43 -16.27 1.31 34.41
N SER A 44 -15.68 0.99 33.25
CA SER A 44 -16.26 1.26 31.95
C SER A 44 -16.51 -0.05 31.21
N PHE A 45 -17.69 -0.14 30.58
CA PHE A 45 -18.14 -1.24 29.74
C PHE A 45 -18.25 -0.77 28.30
N PHE A 46 -18.06 -1.68 27.36
CA PHE A 46 -18.01 -1.37 25.93
C PHE A 46 -19.16 -2.08 25.21
N GLY A 47 -19.82 -1.38 24.29
CA GLY A 47 -21.00 -1.89 23.58
C GLY A 47 -21.18 -1.32 22.18
N SER A 48 -22.08 -1.91 21.41
CA SER A 48 -22.51 -1.40 20.10
C SER A 48 -23.65 -0.41 20.24
N SER A 49 -23.66 0.63 19.42
CA SER A 49 -24.69 1.67 19.42
C SER A 49 -25.63 1.52 18.23
N ALA A 50 -26.91 1.82 18.43
CA ALA A 50 -27.90 1.80 17.35
C ALA A 50 -27.63 2.87 16.27
N ILE A 51 -26.96 3.97 16.65
CA ILE A 51 -26.62 5.05 15.71
C ILE A 51 -25.70 4.58 14.59
N ASP A 52 -24.90 3.55 14.82
CA ASP A 52 -24.01 2.97 13.80
C ASP A 52 -24.79 2.36 12.63
N GLU A 53 -26.09 2.08 12.83
CA GLU A 53 -27.02 1.55 11.83
C GLU A 53 -28.03 2.61 11.34
N GLY A 54 -27.84 3.87 11.74
CA GLY A 54 -28.66 5.00 11.29
C GLY A 54 -30.01 5.15 12.01
N TRP A 55 -30.14 4.66 13.26
CA TRP A 55 -31.35 4.86 14.07
C TRP A 55 -31.04 5.13 15.55
N GLY A 56 -32.00 5.72 16.28
CA GLY A 56 -31.79 6.19 17.65
C GLY A 56 -31.07 7.53 17.72
N ALA A 57 -30.88 8.07 18.93
CA ALA A 57 -30.21 9.35 19.11
C ALA A 57 -28.69 9.26 19.19
N GLU A 58 -28.03 10.36 18.81
CA GLU A 58 -26.58 10.53 18.90
C GLU A 58 -26.09 10.46 20.35
N LEU A 59 -24.91 9.88 20.53
CA LEU A 59 -24.23 9.80 21.81
C LEU A 59 -23.37 11.04 22.03
N ALA A 60 -23.32 11.56 23.25
CA ALA A 60 -22.37 12.60 23.60
C ALA A 60 -20.93 12.09 23.42
N GLY A 61 -20.02 12.90 22.86
CA GLY A 61 -18.64 12.50 22.62
C GLY A 61 -17.83 12.19 23.89
N GLN A 62 -16.75 11.40 23.75
CA GLN A 62 -15.89 11.05 24.89
C GLN A 62 -15.20 12.27 25.53
N THR A 63 -14.85 13.28 24.74
CA THR A 63 -14.26 14.52 25.23
C THR A 63 -15.37 15.50 25.58
N VAL A 64 -15.47 15.87 26.86
CA VAL A 64 -16.40 16.90 27.32
C VAL A 64 -15.74 18.26 27.17
N ASP A 65 -16.45 19.24 26.61
CA ASP A 65 -15.94 20.59 26.45
C ASP A 65 -15.49 21.21 27.77
N ARG A 66 -14.45 22.05 27.72
CA ARG A 66 -13.86 22.71 28.91
C ARG A 66 -14.96 23.44 29.69
N GLY A 67 -15.29 22.92 30.87
CA GLY A 67 -16.26 23.51 31.80
C GLY A 67 -17.58 22.75 31.94
N GLN A 68 -17.88 21.78 31.06
CA GLN A 68 -19.03 20.89 31.22
C GLN A 68 -18.65 19.64 32.03
N ARG A 69 -19.59 19.14 32.83
CA ARG A 69 -19.45 17.88 33.58
C ARG A 69 -20.37 16.85 32.95
N ARG A 70 -19.93 15.60 32.89
CA ARG A 70 -20.78 14.50 32.43
C ARG A 70 -21.98 14.35 33.33
N GLU A 71 -23.15 14.27 32.70
CA GLU A 71 -24.38 13.95 33.39
C GLU A 71 -24.40 12.45 33.68
N PHE A 72 -24.83 12.12 34.89
CA PHE A 72 -24.96 10.76 35.36
C PHE A 72 -26.41 10.50 35.72
N TYR A 73 -26.94 9.41 35.17
CA TYR A 73 -28.32 9.02 35.31
C TYR A 73 -28.44 7.80 36.23
N PRO A 74 -29.49 7.69 37.05
CA PRO A 74 -29.76 6.48 37.79
C PRO A 74 -30.08 5.32 36.83
N LEU A 75 -29.42 4.19 37.03
CA LEU A 75 -29.69 2.95 36.29
C LEU A 75 -30.87 2.22 36.92
N VAL A 76 -31.91 1.96 36.13
CA VAL A 76 -33.11 1.21 36.54
C VAL A 76 -33.15 -0.11 35.78
N PHE A 77 -33.19 -1.23 36.51
CA PHE A 77 -33.40 -2.56 35.92
C PHE A 77 -34.85 -2.98 36.14
N THR A 78 -35.52 -3.33 35.03
CA THR A 78 -36.96 -3.55 34.98
C THR A 78 -37.46 -4.70 35.86
N THR A 79 -36.66 -5.73 36.11
CA THR A 79 -37.10 -6.89 36.92
C THR A 79 -37.37 -6.56 38.38
N LYS A 80 -36.67 -5.56 38.93
CA LYS A 80 -36.84 -5.16 40.34
C LYS A 80 -37.97 -4.14 40.53
N THR A 81 -38.42 -3.49 39.48
CA THR A 81 -39.26 -2.27 39.55
C THR A 81 -40.55 -2.35 38.73
N LEU A 82 -40.54 -3.03 37.58
CA LEU A 82 -41.67 -3.12 36.63
C LEU A 82 -42.11 -4.56 36.30
N SER A 83 -41.45 -5.58 36.86
CA SER A 83 -41.69 -7.02 36.57
C SER A 83 -41.72 -7.39 35.09
N ASP A 84 -41.06 -6.59 34.23
CA ASP A 84 -40.89 -6.82 32.79
C ASP A 84 -39.39 -6.90 32.41
N PRO A 85 -38.71 -8.05 32.59
CA PRO A 85 -37.28 -8.20 32.27
C PRO A 85 -36.90 -7.75 30.86
N PHE A 86 -37.83 -7.87 29.91
CA PHE A 86 -37.56 -7.68 28.49
C PHE A 86 -37.90 -6.27 28.00
N GLY A 87 -38.67 -5.48 28.77
CA GLY A 87 -39.09 -4.14 28.34
C GLY A 87 -39.97 -4.18 27.09
N CYS A 88 -40.80 -5.21 26.96
CA CYS A 88 -41.70 -5.42 25.83
C CYS A 88 -43.14 -4.95 26.12
N THR A 89 -43.39 -4.43 27.31
CA THR A 89 -44.73 -3.98 27.72
C THR A 89 -44.90 -2.47 27.53
N PRO A 90 -45.97 -2.02 26.86
CA PRO A 90 -46.27 -0.59 26.74
C PRO A 90 -46.56 0.04 28.09
N ARG A 91 -46.27 1.33 28.21
CA ARG A 91 -46.51 2.14 29.42
C ARG A 91 -47.94 1.99 29.98
N ALA A 92 -48.96 2.05 29.11
CA ALA A 92 -50.36 1.97 29.51
C ALA A 92 -50.69 0.64 30.24
N VAL A 93 -50.05 -0.46 29.87
CA VAL A 93 -50.25 -1.77 30.50
C VAL A 93 -49.56 -1.84 31.86
N LEU A 94 -48.38 -1.22 31.97
CA LEU A 94 -47.61 -1.16 33.23
C LEU A 94 -48.30 -0.28 34.28
N GLU A 95 -48.86 0.85 33.87
CA GLU A 95 -49.65 1.74 34.75
C GLU A 95 -50.92 1.04 35.25
N ASN A 96 -51.57 0.21 34.43
CA ASN A 96 -52.75 -0.55 34.84
C ASN A 96 -52.42 -1.67 35.85
N ARG A 97 -51.26 -2.34 35.69
CA ARG A 97 -50.80 -3.39 36.62
C ARG A 97 -50.44 -2.88 38.01
N THR A 98 -50.06 -1.61 38.13
CA THR A 98 -49.61 -1.01 39.39
C THR A 98 -50.73 -0.36 40.20
N GLY A 99 -51.98 -0.36 39.70
CA GLY A 99 -53.20 -0.08 40.44
C GLY A 99 -53.14 1.20 41.29
N ASN A 100 -53.41 2.37 40.70
CA ASN A 100 -53.55 3.68 41.39
C ASN A 100 -52.39 4.14 42.31
N GLY A 101 -51.24 3.48 42.31
CA GLY A 101 -50.03 3.93 42.99
C GLY A 101 -48.93 4.23 41.98
N SER A 102 -48.49 5.49 41.94
CA SER A 102 -47.37 5.99 41.12
C SER A 102 -46.32 4.92 40.85
N LEU A 103 -46.12 4.57 39.56
CA LEU A 103 -44.94 3.83 39.11
C LEU A 103 -43.74 4.50 39.80
N VAL A 104 -43.02 3.80 40.69
CA VAL A 104 -41.87 4.37 41.43
C VAL A 104 -40.68 4.43 40.47
N LEU A 105 -40.86 5.12 39.35
CA LEU A 105 -39.78 5.68 38.57
C LEU A 105 -39.28 6.91 39.34
N PRO A 106 -37.97 7.22 39.28
CA PRO A 106 -37.43 8.41 39.91
C PRO A 106 -38.26 9.63 39.50
N PRO A 107 -38.89 10.36 40.45
CA PRO A 107 -39.74 11.47 40.09
C PRO A 107 -38.86 12.58 39.51
N ALA A 108 -39.22 13.05 38.30
CA ALA A 108 -38.65 14.22 37.61
C ALA A 108 -37.17 14.14 37.13
N LEU A 109 -36.48 13.01 37.25
CA LEU A 109 -35.10 12.85 36.78
C LEU A 109 -35.01 11.81 35.66
N SER A 110 -34.43 12.21 34.53
CA SER A 110 -34.01 11.33 33.44
C SER A 110 -33.25 10.11 33.98
N PHE A 111 -33.58 8.90 33.54
CA PHE A 111 -32.98 7.64 34.01
C PHE A 111 -32.55 6.75 32.85
N VAL A 112 -31.62 5.82 33.08
CA VAL A 112 -31.20 4.85 32.05
C VAL A 112 -31.89 3.52 32.33
N LEU A 113 -32.56 2.97 31.33
CA LEU A 113 -33.26 1.71 31.45
C LEU A 113 -32.37 0.55 31.01
N LEU A 114 -32.21 -0.46 31.87
CA LEU A 114 -31.53 -1.72 31.55
C LEU A 114 -32.57 -2.81 31.29
N VAL A 115 -32.48 -3.49 30.14
CA VAL A 115 -33.39 -4.58 29.74
C VAL A 115 -32.64 -5.77 29.18
N ASP A 116 -33.31 -6.92 29.22
CA ASP A 116 -32.79 -8.16 28.62
C ASP A 116 -33.32 -8.35 27.20
N ARG A 117 -32.45 -8.85 26.32
CA ARG A 117 -32.81 -9.20 24.95
C ARG A 117 -33.76 -10.41 24.97
N GLY A 118 -34.83 -10.35 24.17
CA GLY A 118 -35.83 -11.41 24.07
C GLY A 118 -37.24 -10.87 23.91
N LEU A 119 -38.18 -11.74 23.50
CA LEU A 119 -39.63 -11.52 23.29
C LEU A 119 -40.05 -10.48 22.23
N CYS A 120 -39.36 -9.34 22.12
CA CYS A 120 -39.66 -8.24 21.20
C CYS A 120 -38.39 -7.70 20.53
N THR A 121 -38.55 -6.88 19.49
CA THR A 121 -37.43 -6.33 18.69
C THR A 121 -36.67 -5.22 19.44
N PHE A 122 -35.47 -4.87 18.98
CA PHE A 122 -34.71 -3.75 19.56
C PHE A 122 -35.44 -2.40 19.39
N SER A 123 -36.06 -2.18 18.23
CA SER A 123 -36.88 -0.99 17.94
C SER A 123 -38.09 -0.87 18.88
N GLU A 124 -38.79 -1.97 19.16
CA GLU A 124 -39.93 -2.00 20.11
C GLU A 124 -39.48 -1.65 21.53
N LYS A 125 -38.38 -2.25 22.01
CA LYS A 125 -37.82 -1.97 23.34
C LYS A 125 -37.47 -0.50 23.48
N ALA A 126 -36.85 0.09 22.45
CA ALA A 126 -36.45 1.49 22.43
C ALA A 126 -37.66 2.42 22.51
N LEU A 127 -38.72 2.13 21.75
CA LEU A 127 -39.95 2.92 21.80
C LEU A 127 -40.61 2.86 23.19
N PHE A 128 -40.73 1.67 23.78
CA PHE A 128 -41.34 1.54 25.11
C PHE A 128 -40.49 2.18 26.21
N ALA A 129 -39.16 2.08 26.13
CA ALA A 129 -38.26 2.78 27.03
C ALA A 129 -38.42 4.31 26.93
N GLN A 130 -38.54 4.83 25.71
CA GLN A 130 -38.79 6.25 25.46
C GLN A 130 -40.14 6.71 26.04
N GLN A 131 -41.20 5.92 25.88
CA GLN A 131 -42.52 6.21 26.46
C GLN A 131 -42.50 6.25 28.00
N LEU A 132 -41.62 5.45 28.62
CA LEU A 132 -41.40 5.48 30.06
C LEU A 132 -40.61 6.71 30.54
N GLY A 133 -40.09 7.53 29.63
CA GLY A 133 -39.27 8.70 29.93
C GLY A 133 -37.80 8.37 30.20
N ALA A 134 -37.30 7.23 29.69
CA ALA A 134 -35.89 6.89 29.79
C ALA A 134 -35.04 7.86 28.96
N ALA A 135 -33.89 8.26 29.51
CA ALA A 135 -32.88 9.06 28.84
C ALA A 135 -32.07 8.24 27.83
N ALA A 136 -31.93 6.94 28.08
CA ALA A 136 -31.22 5.98 27.23
C ALA A 136 -31.67 4.55 27.55
N LEU A 137 -31.45 3.64 26.60
CA LEU A 137 -31.72 2.21 26.73
C LEU A 137 -30.41 1.40 26.66
N LEU A 138 -30.19 0.55 27.66
CA LEU A 138 -29.15 -0.46 27.67
C LEU A 138 -29.78 -1.85 27.49
N VAL A 139 -29.34 -2.56 26.45
CA VAL A 139 -29.79 -3.93 26.18
C VAL A 139 -28.65 -4.91 26.49
N THR A 140 -28.95 -5.95 27.28
CA THR A 140 -28.00 -7.01 27.59
C THR A 140 -28.57 -8.36 27.16
N ASP A 141 -27.71 -9.27 26.70
CA ASP A 141 -28.13 -10.65 26.48
C ASP A 141 -27.95 -11.51 27.73
N THR A 142 -28.65 -12.65 27.76
CA THR A 142 -28.47 -13.67 28.79
C THR A 142 -28.23 -15.02 28.13
N GLN A 143 -27.53 -15.93 28.82
CA GLN A 143 -27.31 -17.28 28.29
C GLN A 143 -28.63 -18.02 28.04
N GLU A 144 -29.62 -17.79 28.90
CA GLU A 144 -30.94 -18.42 28.78
C GLU A 144 -31.65 -17.96 27.51
N GLN A 145 -31.62 -16.65 27.23
CA GLN A 145 -32.27 -16.12 26.04
C GLN A 145 -31.53 -16.49 24.76
N ALA A 146 -30.19 -16.56 24.80
CA ALA A 146 -29.40 -17.11 23.70
C ALA A 146 -29.76 -18.58 23.41
N TYR A 147 -29.93 -19.39 24.47
CA TYR A 147 -30.37 -20.78 24.36
C TYR A 147 -31.80 -20.91 23.80
N ASN A 148 -32.74 -20.10 24.31
CA ASN A 148 -34.13 -20.14 23.83
C ASN A 148 -34.22 -19.75 22.36
N ARG A 149 -33.46 -18.73 21.93
CA ARG A 149 -33.39 -18.33 20.51
C ARG A 149 -32.74 -19.39 19.65
N SER A 150 -31.68 -20.03 20.13
CA SER A 150 -31.01 -21.08 19.37
C SER A 150 -31.86 -22.36 19.24
N ARG A 151 -32.68 -22.68 20.24
CA ARG A 151 -33.70 -23.75 20.19
C ARG A 151 -34.81 -23.46 19.19
N LEU A 152 -35.29 -22.21 19.14
CA LEU A 152 -36.38 -21.79 18.25
C LEU A 152 -35.91 -21.52 16.80
N ALA A 153 -34.61 -21.35 16.59
CA ALA A 153 -34.03 -21.11 15.28
C ALA A 153 -34.14 -22.34 14.37
N THR A 154 -34.97 -22.23 13.34
CA THR A 154 -35.15 -23.25 12.30
C THR A 154 -33.93 -23.36 11.37
N PHE A 155 -33.34 -22.23 10.99
CA PHE A 155 -32.17 -22.18 10.10
C PHE A 155 -30.85 -22.30 10.87
N ALA A 156 -29.89 -23.04 10.30
CA ALA A 156 -28.55 -23.23 10.90
C ALA A 156 -27.83 -21.90 11.13
N VAL A 157 -27.92 -20.97 10.17
CA VAL A 157 -27.30 -19.63 10.25
C VAL A 157 -27.68 -18.88 11.52
N LEU A 158 -28.95 -18.94 11.93
CA LEU A 158 -29.43 -18.26 13.15
C LEU A 158 -28.91 -18.93 14.43
N ARG A 159 -28.68 -20.26 14.42
CA ARG A 159 -28.05 -20.97 15.55
C ARG A 159 -26.58 -20.63 15.67
N ASP A 160 -25.89 -20.59 14.54
CA ASP A 160 -24.46 -20.30 14.44
C ASP A 160 -24.12 -18.87 14.90
N MET A 161 -25.09 -17.95 14.88
CA MET A 161 -24.98 -16.59 15.44
C MET A 161 -24.90 -16.59 16.97
N GLU A 162 -25.51 -17.56 17.64
CA GLU A 162 -25.55 -17.62 19.11
C GLU A 162 -24.37 -18.41 19.66
N TYR A 163 -24.00 -19.55 19.07
CA TYR A 163 -22.88 -20.38 19.54
C TYR A 163 -22.06 -21.02 18.41
N SER A 164 -20.87 -21.51 18.75
CA SER A 164 -20.01 -22.30 17.84
C SER A 164 -19.29 -23.42 18.59
N CYS A 165 -19.52 -24.66 18.17
CA CYS A 165 -18.80 -25.83 18.71
C CYS A 165 -17.34 -25.88 18.22
N ALA A 166 -17.05 -25.31 17.04
CA ALA A 166 -15.70 -25.24 16.49
C ALA A 166 -14.76 -24.35 17.33
N ASN A 167 -15.31 -23.36 18.03
CA ASN A 167 -14.58 -22.50 18.97
C ASN A 167 -14.59 -23.02 20.40
N GLY A 168 -15.06 -24.24 20.59
CA GLY A 168 -14.96 -24.97 21.83
C GLY A 168 -16.24 -25.69 22.17
N GLU A 169 -16.08 -26.91 22.65
CA GLU A 169 -17.18 -27.78 23.07
C GLU A 169 -16.81 -28.51 24.35
N ALA A 170 -17.81 -28.85 25.15
CA ALA A 170 -17.69 -29.74 26.29
C ALA A 170 -18.82 -30.78 26.28
N GLU A 171 -18.52 -31.97 26.80
CA GLU A 171 -19.51 -33.03 26.93
C GLU A 171 -20.02 -33.11 28.37
N VAL A 172 -21.33 -33.25 28.52
CA VAL A 172 -21.98 -33.28 29.83
C VAL A 172 -22.04 -34.73 30.34
N PRO A 173 -21.60 -35.00 31.59
CA PRO A 173 -21.60 -36.34 32.17
C PRO A 173 -22.96 -37.07 32.11
N PRO A 174 -22.97 -38.42 32.05
CA PRO A 174 -24.18 -39.22 32.11
C PRO A 174 -24.96 -39.01 33.42
N GLY A 175 -26.28 -38.78 33.34
CA GLY A 175 -27.18 -38.57 34.48
C GLY A 175 -27.58 -37.11 34.73
N VAL A 176 -27.00 -36.16 34.01
CA VAL A 176 -27.35 -34.73 34.05
C VAL A 176 -28.36 -34.40 32.95
N ASP A 177 -29.42 -33.68 33.30
CA ASP A 177 -30.41 -33.15 32.35
C ASP A 177 -29.89 -31.86 31.68
N ILE A 178 -30.07 -31.80 30.37
CA ILE A 178 -29.53 -30.78 29.45
C ILE A 178 -30.66 -30.13 28.64
N GLU A 179 -31.87 -30.71 28.70
CA GLU A 179 -33.02 -30.20 27.98
C GLU A 179 -33.67 -29.01 28.68
N ASP A 180 -33.54 -28.96 30.01
CA ASP A 180 -33.93 -27.81 30.82
C ASP A 180 -32.73 -26.88 31.10
N PHE A 181 -32.77 -25.67 30.54
CA PHE A 181 -31.77 -24.64 30.82
C PHE A 181 -31.79 -24.20 32.29
N THR A 182 -32.96 -24.25 32.93
CA THR A 182 -33.20 -23.80 34.30
C THR A 182 -32.77 -24.81 35.37
N ALA A 183 -32.47 -26.05 34.98
CA ALA A 183 -31.85 -27.04 35.84
C ALA A 183 -30.43 -26.61 36.27
N SER A 184 -30.13 -26.66 37.57
CA SER A 184 -28.81 -26.34 38.14
C SER A 184 -27.74 -27.39 37.84
N THR A 185 -28.14 -28.58 37.41
CA THR A 185 -27.31 -29.78 37.32
C THR A 185 -26.16 -29.64 36.31
N TRP A 186 -26.43 -29.16 35.10
CA TRP A 186 -25.37 -28.95 34.09
C TRP A 186 -24.61 -27.63 34.31
N ARG A 187 -25.27 -26.59 34.82
CA ARG A 187 -24.66 -25.27 35.05
C ARG A 187 -23.58 -25.28 36.11
N ASP A 188 -23.68 -26.15 37.11
CA ASP A 188 -22.72 -26.22 38.22
C ASP A 188 -21.62 -27.27 37.99
N THR A 189 -21.65 -27.97 36.86
CA THR A 189 -20.61 -28.95 36.50
C THR A 189 -19.33 -28.22 36.07
N VAL A 190 -18.25 -28.47 36.82
CA VAL A 190 -16.90 -27.94 36.54
C VAL A 190 -16.45 -28.41 35.15
N ASN A 191 -15.88 -27.50 34.36
CA ASN A 191 -15.49 -27.67 32.93
C ASN A 191 -16.61 -27.52 31.90
N VAL A 192 -17.85 -27.92 32.21
CA VAL A 192 -19.01 -27.76 31.29
C VAL A 192 -19.46 -26.30 31.20
N ARG A 193 -19.54 -25.58 32.33
CA ARG A 193 -19.96 -24.17 32.35
C ARG A 193 -19.05 -23.24 31.52
N LYS A 194 -17.75 -23.53 31.51
CA LYS A 194 -16.71 -22.69 30.90
C LYS A 194 -16.15 -23.21 29.58
N CYS A 195 -16.61 -24.36 29.07
CA CYS A 195 -16.12 -25.00 27.85
C CYS A 195 -14.62 -25.35 27.98
N ASN A 196 -14.20 -25.76 29.17
CA ASN A 196 -12.77 -25.88 29.52
C ASN A 196 -12.09 -27.13 28.93
N SER A 197 -12.85 -28.01 28.28
CA SER A 197 -12.32 -29.13 27.48
C SER A 197 -11.52 -28.67 26.26
N SER A 198 -11.70 -27.42 25.83
CA SER A 198 -10.91 -26.78 24.78
C SER A 198 -10.55 -25.35 25.19
N SER A 199 -9.28 -24.96 25.11
CA SER A 199 -8.84 -23.58 25.40
C SER A 199 -9.28 -22.55 24.34
N ALA A 200 -10.03 -22.97 23.31
CA ALA A 200 -10.47 -22.15 22.19
C ALA A 200 -11.65 -21.21 22.54
N CYS A 201 -12.39 -21.46 23.63
CA CYS A 201 -13.60 -20.71 23.95
C CYS A 201 -13.28 -19.35 24.58
N SER A 202 -13.28 -18.29 23.76
CA SER A 202 -12.94 -16.93 24.20
C SER A 202 -13.92 -16.34 25.22
N SER A 203 -15.19 -16.73 25.20
CA SER A 203 -16.23 -16.18 26.09
C SER A 203 -16.27 -16.86 27.46
N SER A 204 -15.64 -18.04 27.61
CA SER A 204 -15.72 -18.90 28.80
C SER A 204 -17.17 -19.22 29.23
N MET A 205 -18.09 -19.27 28.26
CA MET A 205 -19.51 -19.49 28.46
C MET A 205 -20.02 -20.50 27.45
N CYS A 206 -20.76 -21.51 27.92
CA CYS A 206 -21.38 -22.51 27.03
C CYS A 206 -22.89 -22.50 27.15
N ILE A 207 -23.53 -22.93 26.07
CA ILE A 207 -24.95 -23.26 26.06
C ILE A 207 -25.18 -24.65 25.47
N PRO A 208 -26.23 -25.37 25.91
CA PRO A 208 -26.60 -26.63 25.28
C PRO A 208 -27.12 -26.43 23.86
N THR A 209 -26.82 -27.35 22.96
CA THR A 209 -27.19 -27.26 21.54
C THR A 209 -28.50 -27.96 21.20
N GLY A 210 -29.01 -28.80 22.10
CA GLY A 210 -30.16 -29.68 21.85
C GLY A 210 -29.81 -30.91 20.97
N ALA A 211 -28.56 -31.07 20.55
CA ALA A 211 -28.08 -32.22 19.79
C ALA A 211 -27.17 -33.10 20.65
N GLY A 212 -27.77 -34.10 21.31
CA GLY A 212 -27.06 -35.00 22.22
C GLY A 212 -26.62 -34.32 23.52
N ARG A 213 -25.52 -34.78 24.12
CA ARG A 213 -25.02 -34.29 25.43
C ARG A 213 -23.91 -33.25 25.32
N LYS A 214 -23.88 -32.49 24.22
CA LYS A 214 -22.83 -31.51 23.95
C LYS A 214 -23.28 -30.09 24.30
N VAL A 215 -22.39 -29.33 24.94
CA VAL A 215 -22.49 -27.89 25.08
C VAL A 215 -21.43 -27.22 24.23
N CYS A 216 -21.75 -26.07 23.66
CA CYS A 216 -20.85 -25.36 22.75
C CYS A 216 -20.61 -23.93 23.20
N CYS A 217 -19.45 -23.39 22.82
CA CYS A 217 -19.01 -22.06 23.19
C CYS A 217 -19.97 -21.00 22.64
N LEU A 218 -20.49 -20.16 23.53
CA LEU A 218 -21.39 -19.07 23.21
C LEU A 218 -20.59 -17.88 22.66
N TRP A 219 -21.11 -17.22 21.64
CA TRP A 219 -20.55 -15.95 21.16
C TRP A 219 -20.91 -14.82 22.11
N ASP A 220 -19.89 -14.16 22.67
CA ASP A 220 -20.08 -12.96 23.51
C ASP A 220 -19.47 -11.74 22.83
N LEU A 221 -20.16 -11.25 21.79
CA LEU A 221 -19.75 -10.06 21.04
C LEU A 221 -20.92 -9.06 21.01
N PRO A 222 -20.65 -7.75 21.18
CA PRO A 222 -21.62 -6.72 20.85
C PRO A 222 -21.68 -6.61 19.32
N ASP A 223 -22.70 -7.23 18.71
CA ASP A 223 -22.97 -7.12 17.28
C ASP A 223 -24.06 -6.08 16.99
N SER A 224 -24.34 -5.90 15.70
CA SER A 224 -25.42 -5.08 15.16
C SER A 224 -26.77 -5.46 15.79
N MET A 225 -27.56 -4.46 16.16
CA MET A 225 -28.93 -4.61 16.67
C MET A 225 -29.94 -4.75 15.52
N GLY A 226 -29.68 -4.14 14.38
CA GLY A 226 -30.62 -4.00 13.26
C GLY A 226 -31.85 -3.18 13.60
N PHE A 227 -32.49 -2.60 12.58
CA PHE A 227 -33.81 -1.98 12.71
C PHE A 227 -34.90 -2.89 12.14
N SER A 228 -35.88 -3.28 12.97
CA SER A 228 -37.01 -4.09 12.54
C SER A 228 -38.29 -3.25 12.45
N LYS A 229 -38.92 -3.26 11.28
CA LYS A 229 -40.23 -2.65 11.04
C LYS A 229 -41.33 -3.63 11.44
N ASN A 230 -42.28 -3.16 12.23
CA ASN A 230 -43.40 -3.95 12.74
C ASN A 230 -44.65 -3.05 12.86
N GLY A 231 -45.78 -3.63 13.29
CA GLY A 231 -47.02 -2.87 13.49
C GLY A 231 -46.92 -1.81 14.58
N VAL A 232 -45.84 -1.80 15.37
CA VAL A 232 -45.61 -0.90 16.50
C VAL A 232 -44.65 0.24 16.13
N VAL A 233 -43.56 -0.04 15.39
CA VAL A 233 -42.56 0.94 14.94
C VAL A 233 -42.45 0.89 13.42
N GLN A 234 -42.73 2.01 12.74
CA GLN A 234 -42.75 2.06 11.28
C GLN A 234 -41.52 2.77 10.69
N SER A 235 -41.01 3.81 11.35
CA SER A 235 -39.81 4.53 10.93
C SER A 235 -38.72 4.63 12.02
N PRO A 236 -37.44 4.65 11.61
CA PRO A 236 -36.31 4.90 12.51
C PRO A 236 -36.41 6.20 13.31
N ASP A 237 -37.01 7.24 12.71
CA ASP A 237 -37.10 8.59 13.27
C ASP A 237 -38.00 8.70 14.51
N GLU A 238 -38.81 7.68 14.79
CA GLU A 238 -39.67 7.61 15.98
C GLU A 238 -38.85 7.46 17.28
N ILE A 239 -37.62 6.96 17.19
CA ILE A 239 -36.74 6.66 18.33
C ILE A 239 -35.71 7.78 18.48
N GLN A 240 -35.82 8.53 19.57
CA GLN A 240 -35.00 9.70 19.90
C GLN A 240 -34.12 9.49 21.14
N ILE A 241 -34.03 8.27 21.64
CA ILE A 241 -33.13 7.92 22.75
C ILE A 241 -31.93 7.11 22.24
N PRO A 242 -30.74 7.27 22.85
CA PRO A 242 -29.60 6.43 22.53
C PRO A 242 -29.84 5.01 23.04
N VAL A 243 -29.54 4.04 22.18
CA VAL A 243 -29.69 2.60 22.47
C VAL A 243 -28.33 1.94 22.33
N VAL A 244 -27.90 1.26 23.40
CA VAL A 244 -26.60 0.60 23.46
C VAL A 244 -26.76 -0.86 23.88
N ARG A 245 -26.08 -1.75 23.17
CA ARG A 245 -26.03 -3.17 23.49
C ARG A 245 -24.69 -3.56 24.09
N LEU A 246 -24.75 -4.23 25.24
CA LEU A 246 -23.58 -4.72 25.96
C LEU A 246 -23.40 -6.23 25.77
N THR A 247 -22.19 -6.71 26.04
CA THR A 247 -21.88 -8.14 26.12
C THR A 247 -22.65 -8.79 27.28
N ILE A 248 -22.80 -10.11 27.21
CA ILE A 248 -23.42 -10.93 28.24
C ILE A 248 -22.62 -10.84 29.54
N GLN A 249 -21.29 -10.93 29.43
CA GLN A 249 -20.41 -10.84 30.58
C GLN A 249 -20.50 -9.47 31.28
N ASP A 250 -20.48 -8.37 30.52
CA ASP A 250 -20.58 -7.02 31.07
C ASP A 250 -21.98 -6.75 31.63
N GLY A 251 -23.03 -7.21 30.96
CA GLY A 251 -24.40 -7.13 31.44
C GLY A 251 -24.60 -7.83 32.79
N ARG A 252 -24.05 -9.03 32.98
CA ARG A 252 -24.09 -9.72 34.29
C ARG A 252 -23.34 -8.97 35.37
N ARG A 253 -22.17 -8.40 35.05
CA ARG A 253 -21.37 -7.62 35.98
C ARG A 253 -22.08 -6.32 36.39
N LEU A 254 -22.78 -5.69 35.46
CA LEU A 254 -23.58 -4.50 35.74
C LEU A 254 -24.80 -4.84 36.62
N LYS A 255 -25.51 -5.94 36.32
CA LYS A 255 -26.63 -6.43 37.13
C LYS A 255 -26.21 -6.84 38.54
N SER A 256 -25.06 -7.47 38.72
CA SER A 256 -24.55 -7.84 40.05
C SER A 256 -24.20 -6.61 40.89
N MET A 257 -23.67 -5.55 40.27
CA MET A 257 -23.45 -4.26 40.96
C MET A 257 -24.77 -3.63 41.41
N LEU A 258 -25.82 -3.67 40.58
CA LEU A 258 -27.16 -3.22 40.95
C LEU A 258 -27.85 -4.13 41.98
N ALA A 259 -27.36 -5.36 42.17
CA ALA A 259 -27.79 -6.23 43.26
C ALA A 259 -27.19 -5.81 44.60
N THR A 260 -25.93 -5.37 44.60
CA THR A 260 -25.20 -4.95 45.79
C THR A 260 -25.49 -3.49 46.20
N GLU A 261 -25.70 -2.59 45.24
CA GLU A 261 -25.88 -1.15 45.47
C GLU A 261 -27.29 -0.68 45.11
N SER A 262 -27.90 0.13 45.97
CA SER A 262 -29.29 0.62 45.80
C SER A 262 -29.43 1.78 44.81
N LYS A 263 -28.35 2.50 44.50
CA LYS A 263 -28.33 3.63 43.55
C LYS A 263 -27.06 3.61 42.71
N LEU A 264 -27.13 2.97 41.54
CA LEU A 264 -26.04 2.97 40.56
C LEU A 264 -26.23 4.13 39.58
N LEU A 265 -25.23 5.00 39.46
CA LEU A 265 -25.22 6.12 38.54
C LEU A 265 -24.31 5.81 37.34
N VAL A 266 -24.87 5.89 36.13
CA VAL A 266 -24.18 5.58 34.88
C VAL A 266 -24.21 6.76 33.91
N THR A 267 -23.23 6.81 33.03
CA THR A 267 -23.19 7.74 31.91
C THR A 267 -22.80 6.96 30.65
N ILE A 268 -23.36 7.37 29.51
CA ILE A 268 -23.16 6.70 28.22
C ILE A 268 -22.64 7.75 27.25
N TYR A 269 -21.59 7.42 26.52
CA TYR A 269 -20.94 8.32 25.58
C TYR A 269 -20.31 7.55 24.43
N GLU A 270 -20.10 8.23 23.31
CA GLU A 270 -19.44 7.66 22.14
C GLU A 270 -17.94 7.47 22.42
N ARG A 271 -17.39 6.34 21.98
CA ARG A 271 -15.96 6.06 22.04
C ARG A 271 -15.23 6.79 20.92
N ASN A 272 -14.45 7.81 21.25
CA ASN A 272 -13.73 8.57 20.24
C ASN A 272 -12.66 7.69 19.56
N PRO A 273 -12.60 7.67 18.21
CA PRO A 273 -11.46 7.08 17.52
C PRO A 273 -10.19 7.92 17.76
N PRO A 274 -9.01 7.30 17.79
CA PRO A 274 -7.77 8.05 17.82
C PRO A 274 -7.61 8.87 16.54
N ILE A 275 -7.15 10.13 16.66
CA ILE A 275 -6.97 11.03 15.52
C ILE A 275 -5.87 10.52 14.57
N MET A 276 -4.80 9.93 15.12
CA MET A 276 -3.72 9.33 14.33
C MET A 276 -3.32 7.97 14.90
N ASP A 277 -3.30 6.96 14.06
CA ASP A 277 -2.73 5.66 14.39
C ASP A 277 -1.24 5.60 14.04
N PRO A 278 -0.42 4.90 14.84
CA PRO A 278 0.99 4.64 14.52
C PRO A 278 1.17 3.93 13.18
N SER A 279 0.18 3.15 12.72
CA SER A 279 0.23 2.45 11.43
C SER A 279 0.34 3.42 10.25
N GLN A 280 -0.31 4.60 10.31
CA GLN A 280 -0.22 5.62 9.26
C GLN A 280 1.20 6.20 9.17
N PHE A 281 1.84 6.44 10.31
CA PHE A 281 3.22 6.89 10.36
C PHE A 281 4.20 5.82 9.86
N LEU A 282 3.96 4.55 10.20
CA LEU A 282 4.78 3.44 9.70
C LEU A 282 4.68 3.29 8.18
N ILE A 283 3.48 3.35 7.60
CA ILE A 283 3.30 3.35 6.13
C ILE A 283 4.03 4.52 5.50
N TRP A 284 3.88 5.73 6.05
CA TRP A 284 4.57 6.92 5.57
C TRP A 284 6.10 6.72 5.56
N LEU A 285 6.65 6.20 6.65
CA LEU A 285 8.07 5.93 6.78
C LEU A 285 8.55 4.90 5.75
N MET A 286 7.80 3.79 5.58
CA MET A 286 8.11 2.76 4.58
C MET A 286 8.11 3.34 3.17
N ALA A 287 7.14 4.18 2.82
CA ALA A 287 7.06 4.82 1.50
C ALA A 287 8.25 5.76 1.25
N VAL A 288 8.62 6.59 2.24
CA VAL A 288 9.79 7.49 2.13
C VAL A 288 11.10 6.72 1.97
N ILE A 289 11.29 5.65 2.75
CA ILE A 289 12.46 4.77 2.63
C ILE A 289 12.48 4.09 1.25
N THR A 290 11.32 3.63 0.76
CA THR A 290 11.20 2.97 -0.55
C THR A 290 11.63 3.90 -1.67
N VAL A 291 11.13 5.14 -1.70
CA VAL A 291 11.52 6.14 -2.72
C VAL A 291 12.99 6.54 -2.57
N MET A 292 13.53 6.62 -1.35
CA MET A 292 14.94 6.90 -1.12
C MET A 292 15.85 5.79 -1.68
N ILE A 293 15.52 4.52 -1.41
CA ILE A 293 16.23 3.35 -1.94
C ILE A 293 16.07 3.29 -3.46
N GLY A 294 14.85 3.53 -3.97
CA GLY A 294 14.55 3.61 -5.40
C GLY A 294 15.38 4.69 -6.10
N GLY A 295 15.47 5.89 -5.54
CA GLY A 295 16.34 6.97 -6.05
C GLY A 295 17.82 6.59 -6.07
N TYR A 296 18.30 5.93 -5.02
CA TYR A 296 19.69 5.46 -4.96
C TYR A 296 20.00 4.34 -5.96
N LYS A 297 19.08 3.37 -6.13
CA LYS A 297 19.22 2.25 -7.06
C LYS A 297 18.95 2.64 -8.51
N GLY A 298 18.02 3.55 -8.78
CA GLY A 298 17.69 4.04 -10.12
C GLY A 298 18.77 4.93 -10.74
N ALA A 299 19.70 5.43 -9.91
CA ALA A 299 20.85 6.20 -10.37
C ALA A 299 22.19 5.43 -10.31
N THR A 300 22.17 4.10 -10.33
CA THR A 300 23.38 3.26 -10.26
C THR A 300 24.38 3.55 -11.38
N VAL A 301 23.89 3.63 -12.63
CA VAL A 301 24.74 3.89 -13.80
C VAL A 301 25.49 5.21 -13.66
N GLU A 302 24.79 6.29 -13.33
CA GLU A 302 25.42 7.61 -13.15
C GLU A 302 26.32 7.65 -11.92
N ARG A 303 25.97 6.92 -10.86
CA ARG A 303 26.82 6.78 -9.67
C ARG A 303 28.14 6.10 -10.02
N GLU A 304 28.12 5.01 -10.77
CA GLU A 304 29.32 4.28 -11.16
C GLU A 304 30.21 5.12 -12.08
N ARG A 305 29.62 5.82 -13.06
CA ARG A 305 30.32 6.81 -13.88
C ARG A 305 30.97 7.90 -13.02
N ALA A 306 30.24 8.44 -12.03
CA ALA A 306 30.77 9.44 -11.13
C ALA A 306 31.90 8.91 -10.22
N LEU A 307 31.79 7.67 -9.74
CA LEU A 307 32.83 7.02 -8.94
C LEU A 307 34.11 6.78 -9.77
N ARG A 308 33.97 6.32 -11.03
CA ARG A 308 35.09 6.16 -11.96
C ARG A 308 35.79 7.50 -12.26
N LYS A 309 35.03 8.57 -12.47
CA LYS A 309 35.58 9.93 -12.64
C LYS A 309 36.34 10.39 -11.39
N LYS A 310 35.85 10.08 -10.19
CA LYS A 310 36.53 10.40 -8.92
C LYS A 310 37.82 9.60 -8.72
N SER A 311 37.82 8.30 -9.03
CA SER A 311 39.03 7.47 -8.94
C SER A 311 40.09 7.89 -9.95
N ALA A 312 39.70 8.20 -11.19
CA ALA A 312 40.61 8.74 -12.21
C ALA A 312 41.21 10.10 -11.78
N ALA A 313 40.40 10.98 -11.19
CA ALA A 313 40.88 12.27 -10.68
C ALA A 313 41.85 12.11 -9.50
N ALA A 314 41.59 11.17 -8.60
CA ALA A 314 42.47 10.87 -7.49
C ALA A 314 43.80 10.25 -7.97
N ALA A 315 43.75 9.36 -8.96
CA ALA A 315 44.93 8.80 -9.60
C ALA A 315 45.77 9.88 -10.30
N ALA A 316 45.12 10.77 -11.05
CA ALA A 316 45.77 11.92 -11.69
C ALA A 316 46.44 12.87 -10.68
N ALA A 317 45.77 13.19 -9.57
CA ALA A 317 46.33 14.03 -8.50
C ALA A 317 47.50 13.34 -7.77
N ALA A 318 47.41 12.02 -7.54
CA ALA A 318 48.50 11.24 -6.96
C ALA A 318 49.72 11.18 -7.90
N ALA A 319 49.51 11.01 -9.20
CA ALA A 319 50.57 11.08 -10.21
C ALA A 319 51.25 12.46 -10.23
N LEU A 320 50.47 13.54 -10.08
CA LEU A 320 50.99 14.90 -9.98
C LEU A 320 51.90 15.11 -8.75
N SER A 321 51.65 14.38 -7.65
CA SER A 321 52.42 14.50 -6.41
C SER A 321 53.74 13.73 -6.41
N LEU A 322 53.93 12.79 -7.35
CA LEU A 322 55.12 11.93 -7.43
C LEU A 322 56.18 12.46 -8.42
N HIS A 323 55.82 13.35 -9.34
CA HIS A 323 56.76 13.91 -10.32
C HIS A 323 57.28 15.28 -9.89
N ASP A 324 58.61 15.44 -9.92
CA ASP A 324 59.28 16.71 -9.70
C ASP A 324 58.94 17.70 -10.84
N THR A 325 58.33 18.83 -10.48
CA THR A 325 57.81 19.87 -11.40
C THR A 325 58.91 20.73 -12.02
N SER A 326 60.17 20.36 -11.82
CA SER A 326 61.36 21.13 -12.23
C SER A 326 61.71 21.00 -13.73
N SER A 327 61.15 20.03 -14.46
CA SER A 327 61.50 19.75 -15.86
C SER A 327 60.29 19.84 -16.82
N PRO A 328 60.43 20.51 -17.98
CA PRO A 328 59.35 20.60 -18.97
C PRO A 328 58.93 19.22 -19.53
N ARG A 329 59.83 18.22 -19.47
CA ARG A 329 59.52 16.83 -19.89
C ARG A 329 58.65 16.08 -18.87
N SER A 330 58.80 16.32 -17.58
CA SER A 330 57.95 15.70 -16.55
C SER A 330 56.53 16.28 -16.60
N ILE A 331 56.39 17.59 -16.86
CA ILE A 331 55.08 18.24 -17.04
C ILE A 331 54.33 17.69 -18.26
N ALA A 332 55.01 17.45 -19.38
CA ALA A 332 54.40 16.85 -20.57
C ALA A 332 53.95 15.39 -20.32
N ALA A 333 54.74 14.60 -19.60
CA ALA A 333 54.39 13.22 -19.22
C ALA A 333 53.19 13.18 -18.25
N ILE A 334 53.14 14.10 -17.28
CA ILE A 334 51.99 14.26 -16.38
C ILE A 334 50.75 14.67 -17.17
N ARG A 335 50.86 15.64 -18.09
CA ARG A 335 49.74 16.08 -18.94
C ARG A 335 49.20 14.92 -19.78
N ALA A 336 50.07 14.13 -20.40
CA ALA A 336 49.67 12.96 -21.18
C ALA A 336 49.02 11.86 -20.32
N ALA A 337 49.54 11.58 -19.11
CA ALA A 337 48.96 10.61 -18.19
C ALA A 337 47.60 11.06 -17.64
N VAL A 338 47.44 12.36 -17.36
CA VAL A 338 46.18 12.98 -16.94
C VAL A 338 45.18 12.98 -18.10
N GLU A 339 45.57 13.38 -19.30
CA GLU A 339 44.71 13.31 -20.50
C GLU A 339 44.30 11.88 -20.85
N GLY A 340 45.21 10.91 -20.71
CA GLY A 340 44.92 9.48 -20.89
C GLY A 340 43.89 9.00 -19.87
N SER A 341 44.08 9.33 -18.59
CA SER A 341 43.15 8.99 -17.51
C SER A 341 41.78 9.70 -17.64
N VAL A 342 41.78 10.93 -18.16
CA VAL A 342 40.56 11.71 -18.44
C VAL A 342 39.83 11.14 -19.65
N ARG A 343 40.55 10.74 -20.71
CA ARG A 343 39.98 10.08 -21.89
C ARG A 343 39.37 8.74 -21.52
N THR A 344 40.06 7.87 -20.79
CA THR A 344 39.48 6.60 -20.29
C THR A 344 38.29 6.80 -19.34
N ALA A 345 38.28 7.90 -18.55
CA ALA A 345 37.14 8.23 -17.69
C ALA A 345 35.94 8.87 -18.43
N GLN A 346 36.17 9.43 -19.62
CA GLN A 346 35.16 10.09 -20.46
C GLN A 346 34.67 9.17 -21.60
N ASP A 347 35.51 8.24 -22.05
CA ASP A 347 35.33 7.31 -23.17
C ASP A 347 35.90 5.92 -22.80
N PRO A 348 35.07 4.95 -22.39
CA PRO A 348 35.53 3.61 -22.02
C PRO A 348 35.77 2.67 -23.22
N SER A 349 35.55 3.11 -24.46
CA SER A 349 35.46 2.21 -25.63
C SER A 349 36.57 2.38 -26.66
N MET A 350 37.78 2.79 -26.26
CA MET A 350 38.88 2.91 -27.21
C MET A 350 40.24 2.69 -26.54
N GLU A 351 40.49 1.48 -26.07
CA GLU A 351 41.84 0.93 -25.89
C GLU A 351 41.77 -0.61 -25.89
N GLY A 352 42.08 -1.22 -27.04
CA GLY A 352 42.27 -2.67 -27.23
C GLY A 352 41.24 -3.32 -28.17
N ASP A 353 41.65 -3.58 -29.42
CA ASP A 353 41.07 -4.63 -30.28
C ASP A 353 41.24 -6.01 -29.59
N ASP A 354 40.30 -6.91 -29.89
CA ASP A 354 40.20 -8.33 -29.48
C ASP A 354 39.75 -8.60 -28.03
N ASP A 355 38.45 -8.40 -27.75
CA ASP A 355 37.58 -9.29 -26.95
C ASP A 355 36.21 -8.58 -26.74
N ASP A 356 35.30 -8.76 -27.70
CA ASP A 356 33.87 -8.47 -27.51
C ASP A 356 33.30 -9.51 -26.53
N ASP A 357 33.30 -9.21 -25.23
CA ASP A 357 32.43 -9.83 -24.20
C ASP A 357 32.81 -9.28 -22.82
N ASP A 358 32.33 -8.08 -22.43
CA ASP A 358 32.21 -7.67 -21.01
C ASP A 358 31.37 -6.38 -20.84
N ALA A 359 30.33 -6.22 -21.66
CA ALA A 359 29.22 -5.29 -21.38
C ALA A 359 28.15 -6.02 -20.56
N GLU A 360 28.52 -6.53 -19.38
CA GLU A 360 27.60 -7.25 -18.49
C GLU A 360 26.49 -6.30 -17.95
N GLY A 361 25.27 -6.46 -18.47
CA GLY A 361 24.02 -6.14 -17.76
C GLY A 361 23.33 -4.81 -18.05
N GLU A 362 23.22 -4.37 -19.31
CA GLU A 362 22.20 -3.36 -19.68
C GLU A 362 20.80 -4.00 -19.69
N GLY A 363 20.19 -4.12 -18.51
CA GLY A 363 18.75 -4.42 -18.44
C GLY A 363 17.98 -3.35 -19.23
N GLU A 364 17.09 -3.77 -20.13
CA GLU A 364 16.29 -2.91 -20.99
C GLU A 364 15.72 -1.70 -20.22
N THR A 365 16.30 -0.52 -20.43
CA THR A 365 15.86 0.70 -19.76
C THR A 365 14.72 1.32 -20.55
N LEU A 366 13.56 1.46 -19.91
CA LEU A 366 12.38 2.03 -20.58
C LEU A 366 12.34 3.54 -20.35
N ASP A 367 12.72 4.29 -21.39
CA ASP A 367 12.60 5.75 -21.41
C ASP A 367 11.15 6.15 -21.67
N LEU A 368 10.58 6.92 -20.74
CA LEU A 368 9.19 7.31 -20.81
C LEU A 368 9.00 8.42 -21.84
N THR A 369 8.05 8.24 -22.76
CA THR A 369 7.66 9.21 -23.78
C THR A 369 6.30 9.83 -23.43
N VAL A 370 5.91 10.91 -24.12
CA VAL A 370 4.59 11.53 -23.94
C VAL A 370 3.46 10.54 -24.27
N TRP A 371 3.67 9.69 -25.28
CA TRP A 371 2.72 8.63 -25.64
C TRP A 371 2.52 7.62 -24.53
N HIS A 372 3.59 7.23 -23.83
CA HIS A 372 3.48 6.35 -22.66
C HIS A 372 2.66 7.00 -21.54
N ALA A 373 2.77 8.31 -21.31
CA ALA A 373 1.99 9.01 -20.28
C ALA A 373 0.49 9.06 -20.59
N VAL A 374 0.10 9.33 -21.83
CA VAL A 374 -1.33 9.34 -22.24
C VAL A 374 -1.90 7.91 -22.25
N SER A 375 -1.13 6.96 -22.78
CA SER A 375 -1.45 5.54 -22.78
C SER A 375 -1.67 5.03 -21.36
N PHE A 376 -0.82 5.42 -20.41
CA PHE A 376 -0.98 5.07 -19.01
C PHE A 376 -2.34 5.49 -18.44
N VAL A 377 -2.81 6.71 -18.68
CA VAL A 377 -4.12 7.18 -18.19
C VAL A 377 -5.27 6.41 -18.84
N PHE A 378 -5.18 6.16 -20.15
CA PHE A 378 -6.20 5.39 -20.88
C PHE A 378 -6.31 3.96 -20.33
N PHE A 379 -5.18 3.24 -20.23
CA PHE A 379 -5.16 1.88 -19.71
C PHE A 379 -5.52 1.82 -18.22
N ALA A 380 -5.09 2.78 -17.40
CA ALA A 380 -5.49 2.85 -16.00
C ALA A 380 -7.00 3.02 -15.85
N THR A 381 -7.61 3.90 -16.66
CA THR A 381 -9.06 4.11 -16.68
C THR A 381 -9.79 2.84 -17.11
N ALA A 382 -9.36 2.21 -18.21
CA ALA A 382 -9.95 0.98 -18.71
C ALA A 382 -9.83 -0.16 -17.68
N PHE A 383 -8.66 -0.30 -17.04
CA PHE A 383 -8.41 -1.30 -16.02
C PHE A 383 -9.25 -1.08 -14.75
N LEU A 384 -9.39 0.15 -14.27
CA LEU A 384 -10.24 0.44 -13.12
C LEU A 384 -11.73 0.19 -13.42
N LEU A 385 -12.21 0.55 -14.60
CA LEU A 385 -13.59 0.26 -15.01
C LEU A 385 -13.81 -1.25 -15.16
N LEU A 386 -12.82 -1.98 -15.70
CA LEU A 386 -12.86 -3.44 -15.78
C LEU A 386 -12.97 -4.07 -14.38
N LEU A 387 -12.18 -3.61 -13.40
CA LEU A 387 -12.29 -4.05 -12.00
C LEU A 387 -13.62 -3.67 -11.34
N PHE A 388 -14.20 -2.53 -11.73
CA PHE A 388 -15.47 -2.07 -11.19
C PHE A 388 -16.64 -2.96 -11.62
N TYR A 389 -16.69 -3.34 -12.90
CA TYR A 389 -17.78 -4.16 -13.46
C TYR A 389 -17.56 -5.67 -13.31
N PHE A 390 -16.30 -6.14 -13.41
CA PHE A 390 -15.98 -7.57 -13.40
C PHE A 390 -15.16 -7.95 -12.17
N ASN A 391 -15.46 -9.10 -11.58
CA ASN A 391 -14.68 -9.64 -10.46
C ASN A 391 -13.40 -10.34 -10.96
N ILE A 392 -12.44 -9.55 -11.44
CA ILE A 392 -11.15 -10.02 -11.96
C ILE A 392 -10.03 -9.94 -10.90
N VAL A 393 -10.37 -9.79 -9.61
CA VAL A 393 -9.38 -9.63 -8.52
C VAL A 393 -8.38 -10.79 -8.48
N LEU A 394 -8.84 -12.01 -8.73
CA LEU A 394 -7.96 -13.18 -8.79
C LEU A 394 -6.89 -13.05 -9.89
N VAL A 395 -7.26 -12.51 -11.06
CA VAL A 395 -6.31 -12.27 -12.16
C VAL A 395 -5.26 -11.26 -11.72
N VAL A 396 -5.67 -10.19 -11.05
CA VAL A 396 -4.75 -9.19 -10.50
C VAL A 396 -3.82 -9.80 -9.46
N ILE A 397 -4.31 -10.71 -8.61
CA ILE A 397 -3.49 -11.44 -7.64
C ILE A 397 -2.45 -12.31 -8.35
N VAL A 398 -2.82 -13.01 -9.42
CA VAL A 398 -1.87 -13.84 -10.20
C VAL A 398 -0.82 -12.97 -10.88
N LEU A 399 -1.21 -11.87 -11.54
CA LEU A 399 -0.26 -10.93 -12.15
C LEU A 399 0.69 -10.31 -11.12
N PHE A 400 0.18 -9.96 -9.95
CA PHE A 400 1.00 -9.47 -8.85
C PHE A 400 1.98 -10.54 -8.34
N ALA A 401 1.56 -11.80 -8.23
CA ALA A 401 2.44 -12.91 -7.85
C ALA A 401 3.58 -13.12 -8.86
N LEU A 402 3.28 -13.06 -10.16
CA LEU A 402 4.27 -13.14 -11.23
C LEU A 402 5.27 -11.97 -11.17
N GLY A 403 4.79 -10.73 -10.98
CA GLY A 403 5.67 -9.56 -10.80
C GLY A 403 6.50 -9.63 -9.51
N SER A 404 5.94 -10.23 -8.46
CA SER A 404 6.62 -10.44 -7.17
C SER A 404 7.79 -11.42 -7.28
N LEU A 405 7.67 -12.44 -8.14
CA LEU A 405 8.74 -13.41 -8.38
C LEU A 405 10.02 -12.74 -8.89
N SER A 406 9.89 -11.93 -9.94
CA SER A 406 11.02 -11.20 -10.54
C SER A 406 11.55 -10.10 -9.60
N SER A 407 10.67 -9.31 -8.99
CA SER A 407 11.10 -8.20 -8.13
C SER A 407 11.77 -8.65 -6.85
N THR A 408 11.29 -9.69 -6.17
CA THR A 408 11.94 -10.20 -4.95
C THR A 408 13.26 -10.89 -5.24
N PHE A 409 13.36 -11.60 -6.38
CA PHE A 409 14.61 -12.17 -6.86
C PHE A 409 15.69 -11.08 -6.99
N GLN A 410 15.42 -10.02 -7.78
CA GLN A 410 16.41 -8.97 -8.07
C GLN A 410 16.68 -8.01 -6.90
N VAL A 411 15.66 -7.67 -6.11
CA VAL A 411 15.77 -6.61 -5.09
C VAL A 411 16.21 -7.16 -3.74
N PHE A 412 15.81 -8.39 -3.40
CA PHE A 412 15.96 -8.96 -2.06
C PHE A 412 16.84 -10.20 -2.02
N TRP A 413 16.48 -11.28 -2.73
CA TRP A 413 17.14 -12.58 -2.59
C TRP A 413 18.55 -12.63 -3.17
N GLN A 414 18.75 -12.15 -4.40
CA GLN A 414 20.05 -12.12 -5.06
C GLN A 414 21.10 -11.33 -4.22
N PRO A 415 20.88 -10.05 -3.85
CA PRO A 415 21.86 -9.30 -3.06
C PRO A 415 22.04 -9.82 -1.62
N LEU A 416 21.05 -10.55 -1.08
CA LEU A 416 21.16 -11.18 0.23
C LEU A 416 22.10 -12.39 0.17
N LEU A 417 21.96 -13.23 -0.86
CA LEU A 417 22.77 -14.42 -1.04
C LEU A 417 24.19 -14.10 -1.55
N ASP A 418 24.36 -13.06 -2.38
CA ASP A 418 25.69 -12.57 -2.80
C ASP A 418 26.57 -12.13 -1.63
N ARG A 419 25.97 -11.72 -0.50
CA ARG A 419 26.71 -11.37 0.72
C ARG A 419 27.24 -12.61 1.47
N LEU A 420 26.75 -13.80 1.16
CA LEU A 420 27.19 -15.05 1.78
C LEU A 420 28.40 -15.60 1.01
N TYR A 421 29.59 -15.12 1.38
CA TYR A 421 30.88 -15.42 0.72
C TYR A 421 31.17 -16.92 0.50
N PHE A 422 30.64 -17.83 1.32
CA PHE A 422 30.90 -19.27 1.22
C PHE A 422 30.13 -19.97 0.07
N LEU A 423 29.08 -19.33 -0.47
CA LEU A 423 28.28 -19.86 -1.58
C LEU A 423 28.84 -19.45 -2.96
N ARG A 424 29.94 -18.69 -3.00
CA ARG A 424 30.54 -18.14 -4.22
C ARG A 424 31.45 -19.14 -4.95
N VAL A 425 31.01 -20.39 -5.03
CA VAL A 425 31.64 -21.39 -5.90
C VAL A 425 31.02 -21.19 -7.29
N LYS A 426 31.84 -20.98 -8.33
CA LYS A 426 31.40 -21.05 -9.74
C LYS A 426 31.53 -22.52 -10.16
N PRO A 427 30.47 -23.36 -10.10
CA PRO A 427 30.63 -24.79 -10.35
C PRO A 427 30.73 -25.13 -11.83
N PHE A 428 30.27 -24.25 -12.73
CA PHE A 428 30.14 -24.57 -14.15
C PHE A 428 31.20 -23.83 -14.96
N VAL A 429 32.18 -24.61 -15.42
CA VAL A 429 33.13 -24.23 -16.48
C VAL A 429 32.33 -23.92 -17.75
N ARG A 430 32.79 -22.90 -18.49
CA ARG A 430 32.31 -22.46 -19.80
C ARG A 430 32.11 -23.68 -20.72
N PHE A 431 30.88 -24.14 -20.90
CA PHE A 431 30.54 -25.08 -21.96
C PHE A 431 30.19 -24.21 -23.17
N GLN A 432 31.17 -23.99 -24.05
CA GLN A 432 30.96 -23.29 -25.31
C GLN A 432 30.28 -24.31 -26.25
N PRO A 433 28.96 -24.19 -26.52
CA PRO A 433 28.31 -25.09 -27.46
C PRO A 433 28.82 -24.73 -28.86
N ASN A 434 29.20 -25.72 -29.67
CA ASN A 434 29.52 -25.49 -31.09
C ASN A 434 28.36 -24.75 -31.78
N GLU A 435 28.71 -23.81 -32.66
CA GLU A 435 27.83 -22.82 -33.31
C GLU A 435 26.62 -23.39 -34.08
N ASP A 436 26.53 -24.70 -34.33
CA ASP A 436 25.57 -25.27 -35.30
C ASP A 436 24.33 -25.96 -34.69
N SER A 437 23.87 -25.54 -33.51
CA SER A 437 22.62 -26.10 -32.95
C SER A 437 21.58 -25.01 -32.65
N TRP A 438 20.33 -25.27 -33.04
CA TRP A 438 19.14 -24.44 -32.79
C TRP A 438 18.88 -24.12 -31.30
N ILE A 439 19.65 -24.74 -30.41
CA ILE A 439 19.70 -24.52 -28.96
C ILE A 439 20.46 -23.22 -28.62
N ALA A 440 21.17 -22.61 -29.58
CA ALA A 440 21.85 -21.31 -29.43
C ALA A 440 20.90 -20.13 -29.13
N SER A 441 19.58 -20.30 -29.34
CA SER A 441 18.56 -19.30 -29.00
C SER A 441 18.18 -19.28 -27.52
N LEU A 442 18.49 -20.34 -26.76
CA LEU A 442 18.47 -20.29 -25.31
C LEU A 442 19.84 -19.79 -24.86
N GLN A 443 19.99 -18.47 -24.71
CA GLN A 443 21.12 -17.89 -23.99
C GLN A 443 21.05 -18.34 -22.51
N ILE A 444 21.58 -19.53 -22.25
CA ILE A 444 21.91 -19.99 -20.90
C ILE A 444 23.21 -19.27 -20.51
N GLU A 445 23.12 -17.95 -20.35
CA GLU A 445 24.13 -17.19 -19.62
C GLU A 445 24.24 -17.79 -18.22
N THR A 446 25.45 -17.86 -17.69
CA THR A 446 25.86 -18.74 -16.60
C THR A 446 25.10 -18.48 -15.29
N TRP A 447 23.99 -19.20 -15.05
CA TRP A 447 23.29 -19.15 -13.77
C TRP A 447 24.22 -19.65 -12.66
N THR A 448 24.52 -18.79 -11.68
CA THR A 448 25.30 -19.21 -10.52
C THR A 448 24.42 -20.03 -9.56
N VAL A 449 25.04 -20.82 -8.67
CA VAL A 449 24.30 -21.54 -7.61
C VAL A 449 23.49 -20.56 -6.75
N VAL A 450 24.01 -19.35 -6.59
CA VAL A 450 23.35 -18.25 -5.89
C VAL A 450 22.08 -17.82 -6.60
N ASP A 451 22.10 -17.68 -7.93
CA ASP A 451 20.91 -17.30 -8.71
C ASP A 451 19.84 -18.40 -8.69
N LEU A 452 20.23 -19.68 -8.80
CA LEU A 452 19.28 -20.78 -8.70
C LEU A 452 18.63 -20.84 -7.30
N LEU A 453 19.43 -20.69 -6.25
CA LEU A 453 18.92 -20.66 -4.87
C LEU A 453 18.01 -19.45 -4.64
N ALA A 454 18.40 -18.27 -5.15
CA ALA A 454 17.60 -17.05 -5.07
C ALA A 454 16.24 -17.23 -5.77
N ALA A 455 16.22 -17.86 -6.94
CA ALA A 455 15.01 -18.13 -7.71
C ALA A 455 14.10 -19.15 -7.00
N LEU A 456 14.67 -20.18 -6.37
CA LEU A 456 13.90 -21.15 -5.59
C LEU A 456 13.29 -20.52 -4.33
N LEU A 457 14.03 -19.65 -3.65
CA LEU A 457 13.55 -18.93 -2.46
C LEU A 457 12.50 -17.87 -2.82
N SER A 458 12.65 -17.16 -3.94
CA SER A 458 11.62 -16.23 -4.43
C SER A 458 10.34 -16.97 -4.80
N LEU A 459 10.43 -18.10 -5.52
CA LEU A 459 9.27 -18.94 -5.84
C LEU A 459 8.60 -19.47 -4.58
N GLY A 460 9.37 -20.02 -3.64
CA GLY A 460 8.85 -20.55 -2.38
C GLY A 460 8.11 -19.50 -1.55
N THR A 461 8.66 -18.28 -1.44
CA THR A 461 8.02 -17.19 -0.69
C THR A 461 6.74 -16.67 -1.35
N VAL A 462 6.71 -16.56 -2.69
CA VAL A 462 5.51 -16.15 -3.43
C VAL A 462 4.41 -17.21 -3.33
N LEU A 463 4.74 -18.49 -3.44
CA LEU A 463 3.76 -19.58 -3.29
C LEU A 463 3.21 -19.62 -1.86
N LEU A 464 4.07 -19.48 -0.84
CA LEU A 464 3.64 -19.40 0.55
C LEU A 464 2.63 -18.26 0.77
N TRP A 465 2.91 -17.07 0.24
CA TRP A 465 1.98 -15.96 0.31
C TRP A 465 0.67 -16.26 -0.42
N PHE A 466 0.72 -16.81 -1.64
CA PHE A 466 -0.46 -17.08 -2.46
C PHE A 466 -1.45 -18.03 -1.76
N PHE A 467 -0.94 -19.06 -1.08
CA PHE A 467 -1.76 -20.03 -0.34
C PHE A 467 -2.18 -19.54 1.05
N CYS A 468 -1.33 -18.78 1.76
CA CYS A 468 -1.64 -18.24 3.08
C CYS A 468 -2.28 -16.83 3.01
N ARG A 469 -2.72 -16.33 1.84
CA ARG A 469 -3.14 -14.93 1.60
C ARG A 469 -4.30 -14.44 2.47
N HIS A 470 -5.21 -15.33 2.85
CA HIS A 470 -6.37 -14.98 3.69
C HIS A 470 -6.05 -14.93 5.19
N ARG A 471 -4.82 -15.25 5.59
CA ARG A 471 -4.41 -15.19 7.00
C ARG A 471 -4.08 -13.76 7.43
N LEU A 472 -4.26 -13.49 8.72
CA LEU A 472 -4.02 -12.17 9.33
C LEU A 472 -2.59 -11.64 9.19
N HIS A 473 -1.60 -12.51 8.94
CA HIS A 473 -0.19 -12.13 8.80
C HIS A 473 0.26 -12.00 7.33
N ALA A 474 -0.62 -12.28 6.36
CA ALA A 474 -0.27 -12.26 4.94
C ALA A 474 0.13 -10.87 4.43
N TRP A 475 -0.32 -9.80 5.09
CA TRP A 475 0.03 -8.42 4.75
C TRP A 475 1.54 -8.16 4.79
N ILE A 476 2.30 -8.84 5.66
CA ILE A 476 3.75 -8.62 5.78
C ILE A 476 4.46 -9.00 4.48
N LEU A 477 4.12 -10.16 3.92
CA LEU A 477 4.68 -10.63 2.66
C LEU A 477 4.15 -9.79 1.49
N GLN A 478 2.87 -9.41 1.52
CA GLN A 478 2.30 -8.51 0.50
C GLN A 478 3.03 -7.16 0.45
N ASP A 479 3.26 -6.52 1.60
CA ASP A 479 3.93 -5.22 1.68
C ASP A 479 5.40 -5.34 1.26
N LEU A 480 6.08 -6.43 1.64
CA LEU A 480 7.44 -6.71 1.18
C LEU A 480 7.50 -6.83 -0.35
N PHE A 481 6.56 -7.56 -0.96
CA PHE A 481 6.46 -7.70 -2.41
C PHE A 481 6.13 -6.36 -3.09
N GLY A 482 5.20 -5.60 -2.52
CA GLY A 482 4.85 -4.26 -2.99
C GLY A 482 6.05 -3.31 -2.99
N VAL A 483 6.82 -3.28 -1.89
CA VAL A 483 8.06 -2.47 -1.79
C VAL A 483 9.12 -2.93 -2.80
N CYS A 484 9.31 -4.24 -2.99
CA CYS A 484 10.25 -4.76 -3.98
C CYS A 484 9.83 -4.37 -5.40
N LEU A 485 8.54 -4.46 -5.72
CA LEU A 485 7.97 -4.06 -7.01
C LEU A 485 8.15 -2.54 -7.24
N CYS A 486 7.89 -1.71 -6.23
CA CYS A 486 8.14 -0.27 -6.31
C CYS A 486 9.61 0.04 -6.59
N ILE A 487 10.55 -0.59 -5.88
CA ILE A 487 11.99 -0.38 -6.09
C ILE A 487 12.42 -0.84 -7.48
N LEU A 488 11.90 -1.98 -7.96
CA LEU A 488 12.16 -2.46 -9.31
C LEU A 488 11.68 -1.44 -10.35
N PHE A 489 10.43 -0.97 -10.23
CA PHE A 489 9.85 0.00 -11.15
C PHE A 489 10.62 1.33 -11.16
N LEU A 490 11.00 1.84 -9.99
CA LEU A 490 11.81 3.06 -9.87
C LEU A 490 13.24 2.90 -10.42
N ARG A 491 13.74 1.66 -10.54
CA ARG A 491 15.04 1.37 -11.16
C ARG A 491 14.93 1.22 -12.68
N THR A 492 13.86 0.62 -13.18
CA THR A 492 13.70 0.28 -14.60
C THR A 492 13.23 1.45 -15.45
N ILE A 493 12.25 2.22 -14.95
CA ILE A 493 11.65 3.32 -15.72
C ILE A 493 12.44 4.60 -15.52
N ARG A 494 12.78 5.23 -16.64
CA ARG A 494 13.59 6.44 -16.68
C ARG A 494 12.79 7.58 -17.30
N LEU A 495 12.85 8.73 -16.62
CA LEU A 495 12.40 9.99 -17.20
C LEU A 495 13.59 10.63 -17.91
N PRO A 496 13.52 10.88 -19.23
CA PRO A 496 14.60 11.55 -19.94
C PRO A 496 14.61 13.06 -19.66
N ASN A 497 13.43 13.69 -19.62
CA ASN A 497 13.27 15.14 -19.54
C ASN A 497 12.23 15.55 -18.48
N LEU A 498 12.41 16.75 -17.90
CA LEU A 498 11.42 17.32 -16.96
C LEU A 498 10.09 17.63 -17.65
N LYS A 499 10.10 17.96 -18.96
CA LYS A 499 8.87 18.17 -19.75
C LYS A 499 7.95 16.94 -19.69
N ILE A 500 8.47 15.74 -19.93
CA ILE A 500 7.67 14.51 -19.89
C ILE A 500 7.14 14.24 -18.48
N ALA A 501 7.99 14.44 -17.46
CA ALA A 501 7.60 14.29 -16.07
C ALA A 501 6.45 15.22 -15.68
N THR A 502 6.50 16.49 -16.10
CA THR A 502 5.44 17.48 -15.82
C THR A 502 4.13 17.12 -16.50
N ILE A 503 4.15 16.70 -17.76
CA ILE A 503 2.95 16.27 -18.49
C ILE A 503 2.34 15.03 -17.81
N MET A 504 3.15 14.02 -17.53
CA MET A 504 2.70 12.78 -16.89
C MET A 504 2.08 13.05 -15.51
N LEU A 505 2.79 13.75 -14.61
CA LEU A 505 2.31 14.02 -13.26
C LEU A 505 1.07 14.92 -13.26
N SER A 506 0.96 15.87 -14.20
CA SER A 506 -0.23 16.71 -14.33
C SER A 506 -1.44 15.91 -14.81
N LEU A 507 -1.27 15.00 -15.77
CA LEU A 507 -2.35 14.13 -16.24
C LEU A 507 -2.83 13.18 -15.12
N VAL A 508 -1.91 12.56 -14.39
CA VAL A 508 -2.27 11.67 -13.27
C VAL A 508 -2.91 12.46 -12.11
N PHE A 509 -2.43 13.67 -11.82
CA PHE A 509 -3.05 14.57 -10.84
C PHE A 509 -4.52 14.86 -11.17
N LEU A 510 -4.82 15.23 -12.43
CA LEU A 510 -6.20 15.47 -12.86
C LEU A 510 -7.04 14.19 -12.86
N TYR A 511 -6.43 13.06 -13.23
CA TYR A 511 -7.06 11.75 -13.18
C TYR A 511 -7.50 11.35 -11.76
N ASP A 512 -6.63 11.54 -10.76
CA ASP A 512 -6.92 11.18 -9.36
C ASP A 512 -8.08 12.04 -8.80
N ILE A 513 -8.08 13.36 -9.10
CA ILE A 513 -9.18 14.26 -8.76
C ILE A 513 -10.49 13.82 -9.41
N PHE A 514 -10.45 13.47 -10.70
CA PHE A 514 -11.63 13.00 -11.41
C PHE A 514 -12.17 11.69 -10.81
N MET A 515 -11.30 10.72 -10.56
CA MET A 515 -11.71 9.41 -10.04
C MET A 515 -12.20 9.45 -8.59
N VAL A 516 -11.69 10.35 -7.75
CA VAL A 516 -12.16 10.46 -6.35
C VAL A 516 -13.41 11.33 -6.24
N PHE A 517 -13.41 12.54 -6.81
CA PHE A 517 -14.48 13.51 -6.57
C PHE A 517 -15.56 13.52 -7.64
N ILE A 518 -15.23 13.27 -8.91
CA ILE A 518 -16.19 13.38 -10.01
C ILE A 518 -16.91 12.05 -10.26
N SER A 519 -16.22 10.92 -10.10
CA SER A 519 -16.81 9.58 -10.33
C SER A 519 -18.07 9.27 -9.51
N PRO A 520 -18.21 9.64 -8.22
CA PRO A 520 -19.42 9.36 -7.45
C PRO A 520 -20.66 10.06 -8.01
N PHE A 521 -20.52 11.23 -8.63
CA PHE A 521 -21.64 11.96 -9.24
C PHE A 521 -22.16 11.28 -10.51
N ILE A 522 -21.30 10.55 -11.23
CA ILE A 522 -21.66 9.87 -12.48
C ILE A 522 -22.19 8.46 -12.21
N PHE A 523 -21.52 7.70 -11.32
CA PHE A 523 -21.79 6.28 -11.10
C PHE A 523 -22.58 5.98 -9.81
N LYS A 524 -22.99 7.01 -9.05
CA LYS A 524 -23.64 6.93 -7.72
C LYS A 524 -22.82 6.25 -6.61
N GLU A 525 -21.74 5.58 -6.98
CA GLU A 525 -20.75 4.98 -6.09
C GLU A 525 -19.35 5.43 -6.50
N SER A 526 -18.45 5.56 -5.55
CA SER A 526 -17.05 5.89 -5.81
C SER A 526 -16.33 4.70 -6.44
N VAL A 527 -15.98 4.82 -7.73
CA VAL A 527 -15.31 3.77 -8.52
C VAL A 527 -14.00 3.35 -7.86
N MET A 528 -13.21 4.31 -7.36
CA MET A 528 -11.91 4.04 -6.74
C MET A 528 -12.03 3.25 -5.44
N ILE A 529 -13.00 3.56 -4.57
CA ILE A 529 -13.18 2.82 -3.30
C ILE A 529 -13.64 1.40 -3.60
N LYS A 530 -14.64 1.24 -4.48
CA LYS A 530 -15.15 -0.08 -4.86
C LYS A 530 -14.07 -0.93 -5.52
N ALA A 531 -13.30 -0.35 -6.44
CA ALA A 531 -12.17 -1.03 -7.08
C ALA A 531 -11.07 -1.40 -6.07
N ALA A 532 -10.72 -0.51 -5.14
CA ALA A 532 -9.72 -0.77 -4.10
C ALA A 532 -10.14 -1.89 -3.13
N THR A 533 -11.45 -2.06 -2.90
CA THR A 533 -12.02 -3.16 -2.11
C THR A 533 -12.24 -4.45 -2.90
N GLY A 534 -11.80 -4.52 -4.16
CA GLY A 534 -11.89 -5.72 -4.98
C GLY A 534 -13.08 -5.78 -5.94
N GLY A 535 -13.65 -4.63 -6.32
CA GLY A 535 -14.65 -4.53 -7.38
C GLY A 535 -16.04 -4.97 -6.98
N SER A 536 -16.82 -5.46 -7.95
CA SER A 536 -18.18 -6.01 -7.74
C SER A 536 -18.18 -7.38 -7.05
N GLN A 537 -17.45 -7.53 -5.94
CA GLN A 537 -17.63 -8.68 -5.07
C GLN A 537 -19.06 -8.67 -4.52
N GLY A 538 -19.71 -9.83 -4.54
CA GLY A 538 -21.07 -9.94 -4.00
C GLY A 538 -21.09 -9.53 -2.54
N ALA A 539 -22.06 -8.71 -2.15
CA ALA A 539 -22.35 -8.48 -0.74
C ALA A 539 -22.60 -9.84 -0.05
N ALA A 540 -22.28 -9.91 1.24
CA ALA A 540 -22.60 -11.08 2.04
C ALA A 540 -24.10 -11.37 1.91
N THR A 541 -24.47 -12.65 1.74
CA THR A 541 -25.88 -13.06 1.65
C THR A 541 -26.56 -13.17 3.01
N VAL A 542 -25.80 -12.93 4.07
CA VAL A 542 -26.17 -13.02 5.48
C VAL A 542 -25.83 -11.71 6.18
N ASP A 543 -26.42 -11.52 7.35
CA ASP A 543 -26.17 -10.37 8.21
C ASP A 543 -24.67 -10.19 8.55
N ASP A 544 -24.22 -8.94 8.67
CA ASP A 544 -22.82 -8.60 8.94
C ASP A 544 -22.31 -9.24 10.24
N GLY A 545 -23.20 -9.46 11.22
CA GLY A 545 -22.85 -10.17 12.45
C GLY A 545 -22.43 -11.63 12.24
N TYR A 546 -22.90 -12.29 11.18
CA TYR A 546 -22.47 -13.66 10.86
C TYR A 546 -21.04 -13.68 10.32
N CYS A 547 -20.73 -12.79 9.39
CA CYS A 547 -19.39 -12.70 8.81
C CYS A 547 -18.34 -12.24 9.84
N LEU A 548 -18.75 -11.49 10.88
CA LEU A 548 -17.88 -11.17 12.01
C LEU A 548 -17.43 -12.44 12.77
N ARG A 549 -18.33 -13.41 12.94
CA ARG A 549 -18.09 -14.66 13.67
C ARG A 549 -17.38 -15.71 12.80
N TYR A 550 -17.70 -15.74 11.51
CA TYR A 550 -17.17 -16.69 10.53
C TYR A 550 -16.57 -15.99 9.30
N PRO A 551 -15.44 -15.28 9.47
CA PRO A 551 -14.85 -14.47 8.39
C PRO A 551 -14.32 -15.29 7.21
N MET A 552 -14.05 -16.59 7.41
CA MET A 552 -13.52 -17.49 6.39
C MET A 552 -14.60 -18.28 5.64
N ASN A 553 -15.90 -18.01 5.91
CA ASN A 553 -16.97 -18.74 5.27
C ASN A 553 -17.17 -18.27 3.81
N THR A 554 -17.00 -19.20 2.86
CA THR A 554 -17.15 -18.97 1.42
C THR A 554 -18.58 -19.17 0.92
N GLU A 555 -19.41 -19.96 1.62
CA GLU A 555 -20.80 -20.24 1.23
C GLU A 555 -21.64 -18.97 1.21
N PHE A 556 -21.47 -18.13 2.24
CA PHE A 556 -22.19 -16.86 2.39
C PHE A 556 -21.41 -15.62 1.91
N LYS A 557 -20.31 -15.82 1.16
CA LYS A 557 -19.45 -14.73 0.63
C LYS A 557 -18.89 -13.79 1.70
N CYS A 558 -18.63 -14.28 2.91
CA CYS A 558 -17.98 -13.50 3.96
C CYS A 558 -16.50 -13.24 3.66
N LEU A 559 -15.85 -14.18 2.97
CA LEU A 559 -14.47 -14.03 2.53
C LEU A 559 -14.37 -13.06 1.35
N LYS A 560 -13.85 -11.85 1.62
CA LYS A 560 -13.58 -10.83 0.61
C LYS A 560 -12.13 -10.89 0.14
N GLU A 561 -11.91 -10.91 -1.17
CA GLU A 561 -10.57 -10.87 -1.75
C GLU A 561 -10.09 -9.41 -1.79
N GLN A 562 -8.85 -9.16 -1.37
CA GLN A 562 -8.31 -7.82 -1.28
C GLN A 562 -7.27 -7.57 -2.38
N VAL A 563 -7.30 -6.41 -3.03
CA VAL A 563 -6.39 -6.09 -4.15
C VAL A 563 -4.94 -5.92 -3.65
N PRO A 564 -3.93 -6.62 -4.18
CA PRO A 564 -2.58 -6.59 -3.61
C PRO A 564 -1.75 -5.34 -3.95
N ILE A 565 -2.27 -4.43 -4.78
CA ILE A 565 -1.58 -3.21 -5.30
C ILE A 565 -1.54 -2.08 -4.24
N LEU A 566 -1.73 -2.40 -2.96
CA LEU A 566 -1.73 -1.45 -1.85
C LEU A 566 -0.83 -1.97 -0.72
N LEU A 567 -0.07 -1.06 -0.11
CA LEU A 567 0.59 -1.31 1.16
C LEU A 567 -0.44 -1.26 2.28
N ARG A 568 -0.38 -2.21 3.22
CA ARG A 568 -1.39 -2.40 4.27
C ARG A 568 -0.75 -2.66 5.62
N LEU A 569 -1.06 -1.78 6.57
CA LEU A 569 -0.75 -2.01 7.97
C LEU A 569 -2.03 -2.04 8.81
N PRO A 570 -2.27 -3.09 9.62
CA PRO A 570 -3.41 -3.13 10.53
C PRO A 570 -3.33 -1.97 11.51
N LYS A 571 -4.48 -1.34 11.79
CA LYS A 571 -4.54 -0.28 12.81
C LYS A 571 -4.31 -0.89 14.19
N VAL A 572 -3.39 -0.30 14.94
CA VAL A 572 -2.92 -0.85 16.22
C VAL A 572 -3.55 -0.18 17.44
N ILE A 573 -4.05 1.06 17.33
CA ILE A 573 -4.73 1.76 18.42
C ILE A 573 -6.23 1.86 18.15
N ASP A 574 -6.65 2.04 16.90
CA ASP A 574 -8.06 2.11 16.53
C ASP A 574 -8.81 0.84 16.94
N TRP A 575 -9.89 1.05 17.70
CA TRP A 575 -10.76 -0.01 18.16
C TRP A 575 -11.74 -0.46 17.06
N ARG A 576 -12.01 0.39 16.06
CA ARG A 576 -12.81 0.03 14.86
C ARG A 576 -12.10 -1.00 13.98
N GLY A 577 -10.83 -1.28 14.27
CA GLY A 577 -10.01 -2.16 13.47
C GLY A 577 -9.76 -1.58 12.08
N GLY A 578 -9.63 -2.45 11.09
CA GLY A 578 -9.31 -2.08 9.73
C GLY A 578 -7.82 -1.90 9.48
N GLN A 579 -7.51 -1.42 8.27
CA GLN A 579 -6.15 -1.30 7.76
C GLN A 579 -5.91 0.12 7.27
N SER A 580 -4.74 0.65 7.59
CA SER A 580 -4.22 1.82 6.87
C SER A 580 -3.74 1.33 5.50
N MET A 581 -4.12 2.04 4.43
CA MET A 581 -3.82 1.65 3.05
C MET A 581 -3.09 2.79 2.33
N LEU A 582 -2.10 2.46 1.49
CA LEU A 582 -1.43 3.40 0.60
C LEU A 582 -1.22 2.76 -0.77
N GLY A 583 -1.57 3.45 -1.85
CA GLY A 583 -1.42 2.93 -3.20
C GLY A 583 0.04 2.86 -3.64
N LEU A 584 0.43 1.78 -4.33
CA LEU A 584 1.80 1.68 -4.88
C LEU A 584 2.06 2.77 -5.95
N GLY A 585 1.02 3.21 -6.67
CA GLY A 585 1.10 4.30 -7.65
C GLY A 585 1.51 5.64 -7.02
N ASP A 586 1.02 5.94 -5.83
CA ASP A 586 1.32 7.20 -5.10
C ASP A 586 2.78 7.27 -4.65
N ILE A 587 3.44 6.12 -4.55
CA ILE A 587 4.87 6.01 -4.22
C ILE A 587 5.70 6.12 -5.50
N VAL A 588 5.30 5.38 -6.52
CA VAL A 588 6.09 5.18 -7.73
C VAL A 588 6.08 6.41 -8.63
N LEU A 589 4.93 7.01 -8.91
CA LEU A 589 4.80 8.10 -9.89
C LEU A 589 5.60 9.36 -9.49
N PRO A 590 5.42 9.93 -8.28
CA PRO A 590 6.29 11.01 -7.81
C PRO A 590 7.72 10.52 -7.51
N GLY A 591 7.90 9.23 -7.19
CA GLY A 591 9.22 8.62 -7.02
C GLY A 591 10.07 8.66 -8.29
N LEU A 592 9.48 8.56 -9.48
CA LEU A 592 10.21 8.71 -10.75
C LEU A 592 10.84 10.11 -10.88
N LEU A 593 10.14 11.16 -10.41
CA LEU A 593 10.69 12.52 -10.40
C LEU A 593 11.88 12.65 -9.44
N VAL A 594 11.81 11.96 -8.30
CA VAL A 594 12.93 11.87 -7.36
C VAL A 594 14.12 11.14 -8.00
N VAL A 595 13.89 10.01 -8.69
CA VAL A 595 14.94 9.26 -9.40
C VAL A 595 15.59 10.13 -10.48
N PHE A 596 14.81 10.90 -11.24
CA PHE A 596 15.33 11.87 -12.20
C PHE A 596 16.28 12.88 -11.52
N CYS A 597 15.88 13.44 -10.38
CA CYS A 597 16.74 14.35 -9.61
C CYS A 597 18.00 13.65 -9.07
N ALA A 598 17.89 12.39 -8.62
CA ALA A 598 19.03 11.59 -8.17
C ALA A 598 20.05 11.36 -9.29
N ARG A 599 19.57 10.99 -10.48
CA ARG A 599 20.39 10.81 -11.69
C ARG A 599 21.09 12.12 -12.06
N TYR A 600 20.35 13.24 -12.12
CA TYR A 600 20.90 14.54 -12.44
C TYR A 600 21.97 15.00 -11.42
N ASP A 601 21.73 14.82 -10.12
CA ASP A 601 22.70 15.18 -9.08
C ASP A 601 23.97 14.30 -9.16
N TYR A 602 23.86 13.00 -9.49
CA TYR A 602 25.05 12.17 -9.74
C TYR A 602 25.80 12.59 -11.01
N ALA A 603 25.08 12.84 -12.11
CA ALA A 603 25.70 13.21 -13.37
C ALA A 603 26.46 14.54 -13.29
N THR A 604 25.92 15.52 -12.55
CA THR A 604 26.52 16.86 -12.41
C THR A 604 27.47 17.03 -11.24
N ARG A 605 27.24 16.33 -10.11
CA ARG A 605 27.98 16.54 -8.84
C ARG A 605 28.72 15.30 -8.34
N GLY A 606 28.39 14.13 -8.88
CA GLY A 606 28.93 12.84 -8.46
C GLY A 606 28.54 12.40 -7.05
N GLN A 607 27.56 13.03 -6.40
CA GLN A 607 27.05 12.63 -5.08
C GLN A 607 25.60 13.11 -4.87
N LEU A 608 24.82 12.36 -4.09
CA LEU A 608 23.41 12.66 -3.77
C LEU A 608 23.23 13.83 -2.78
N MET A 609 24.06 13.89 -1.74
CA MET A 609 23.99 14.88 -0.67
C MET A 609 25.38 15.41 -0.31
N GLY A 610 25.45 16.64 0.20
CA GLY A 610 26.68 17.25 0.73
C GLY A 610 27.28 18.38 -0.13
N ARG A 611 28.36 18.98 0.38
CA ARG A 611 29.15 20.02 -0.31
C ARG A 611 29.98 19.39 -1.43
N VAL A 612 29.95 20.01 -2.62
CA VAL A 612 30.77 19.62 -3.78
C VAL A 612 32.24 19.77 -3.39
N LYS A 613 33.02 18.71 -3.61
CA LYS A 613 34.49 18.80 -3.66
C LYS A 613 34.88 19.15 -5.10
N PRO A 614 35.91 19.98 -5.33
CA PRO A 614 36.31 20.40 -6.67
C PRO A 614 36.59 19.18 -7.56
N HIS A 615 36.06 19.21 -8.79
CA HIS A 615 36.00 18.10 -9.74
C HIS A 615 37.11 18.20 -10.80
N LEU A 616 37.47 17.06 -11.39
CA LEU A 616 38.45 16.88 -12.49
C LEU A 616 38.31 17.87 -13.64
N SER A 617 37.11 18.39 -13.88
CA SER A 617 36.87 19.43 -14.88
C SER A 617 37.60 20.73 -14.56
N GLN A 618 37.64 21.15 -13.29
CA GLN A 618 38.44 22.32 -12.87
C GLN A 618 39.94 22.05 -13.00
N LEU A 619 40.37 20.80 -12.77
CA LEU A 619 41.75 20.39 -13.02
C LEU A 619 42.08 20.47 -14.51
N LYS A 620 41.17 20.01 -15.38
CA LYS A 620 41.29 20.07 -16.84
C LYS A 620 41.29 21.52 -17.34
N THR A 621 40.40 22.39 -16.85
CA THR A 621 40.40 23.80 -17.22
C THR A 621 41.66 24.53 -16.74
N ALA A 622 42.18 24.18 -15.56
CA ALA A 622 43.48 24.69 -15.09
C ALA A 622 44.65 24.17 -15.94
N LEU A 623 44.56 22.94 -16.46
CA LEU A 623 45.57 22.34 -17.34
C LEU A 623 45.56 22.94 -18.77
N GLU A 624 44.36 23.19 -19.30
CA GLU A 624 44.08 23.75 -20.63
C GLU A 624 44.32 25.26 -20.69
N ALA A 625 44.13 25.99 -19.59
CA ALA A 625 44.43 27.42 -19.49
C ALA A 625 45.94 27.74 -19.62
N GLY A 626 46.82 26.74 -19.64
CA GLY A 626 48.25 26.95 -19.89
C GLY A 626 48.98 27.73 -18.79
N GLU A 627 48.38 27.89 -17.61
CA GLU A 627 48.95 28.62 -16.47
C GLU A 627 49.94 27.74 -15.67
N LEU A 628 50.93 27.17 -16.36
CA LEU A 628 52.18 26.70 -15.73
C LEU A 628 53.31 27.71 -15.94
N GLY A 629 52.94 28.99 -16.01
CA GLY A 629 53.82 30.12 -15.80
C GLY A 629 53.63 30.68 -14.38
N GLU A 630 54.57 30.36 -13.50
CA GLU A 630 55.01 31.21 -12.38
C GLU A 630 54.08 31.52 -11.19
N GLN A 631 53.01 30.76 -10.91
CA GLN A 631 52.31 30.85 -9.61
C GLN A 631 51.95 29.48 -9.00
N PRO A 632 52.06 29.33 -7.66
CA PRO A 632 51.81 28.05 -6.99
C PRO A 632 50.34 27.61 -7.11
N PRO A 633 50.06 26.32 -7.38
CA PRO A 633 48.73 25.78 -7.68
C PRO A 633 47.71 25.89 -6.53
N GLN A 634 48.12 26.36 -5.36
CA GLN A 634 47.26 26.57 -4.19
C GLN A 634 46.46 27.87 -4.24
N GLN A 635 46.93 28.92 -4.93
CA GLN A 635 46.27 30.23 -4.92
C GLN A 635 45.15 30.33 -5.98
N ALA A 636 45.36 29.79 -7.19
CA ALA A 636 44.35 29.78 -8.26
C ALA A 636 43.13 28.88 -7.95
N LEU A 637 43.31 27.87 -7.09
CA LEU A 637 42.22 27.01 -6.59
C LEU A 637 41.29 27.74 -5.60
N MET A 638 41.73 28.86 -5.02
CA MET A 638 40.99 29.65 -4.04
C MET A 638 40.18 30.81 -4.67
N ASP A 639 40.55 31.28 -5.87
CA ASP A 639 39.98 32.51 -6.46
C ASP A 639 38.87 32.29 -7.51
N SER A 640 38.61 31.04 -7.90
CA SER A 640 37.37 30.73 -8.60
C SER A 640 36.23 30.73 -7.60
N ARG A 641 35.52 31.87 -7.49
CA ARG A 641 34.29 32.06 -6.68
C ARG A 641 33.58 30.72 -6.52
N PRO A 642 33.53 30.11 -5.32
CA PRO A 642 32.90 28.83 -5.16
C PRO A 642 31.46 29.03 -5.60
N ALA A 643 31.09 28.48 -6.76
CA ALA A 643 29.69 28.40 -7.15
C ALA A 643 29.02 27.75 -5.95
N ALA A 644 28.26 28.58 -5.21
CA ALA A 644 27.95 28.34 -3.81
C ALA A 644 27.54 26.89 -3.58
N ALA A 645 27.89 26.36 -2.41
CA ALA A 645 27.47 25.08 -1.87
C ALA A 645 25.93 24.86 -1.92
N ARG A 646 25.34 24.76 -3.11
CA ARG A 646 23.91 24.62 -3.34
C ARG A 646 23.55 23.19 -3.00
N ARG A 647 22.44 22.95 -2.31
CA ARG A 647 21.99 21.58 -1.99
C ARG A 647 21.57 20.86 -3.28
N GLY A 648 21.75 19.53 -3.34
CA GLY A 648 21.29 18.72 -4.48
C GLY A 648 19.79 18.85 -4.68
N LEU A 649 19.31 18.62 -5.90
CA LEU A 649 17.87 18.61 -6.19
C LEU A 649 17.18 17.40 -5.52
N PHE A 650 17.85 16.24 -5.47
CA PHE A 650 17.34 15.02 -4.85
C PHE A 650 16.87 15.27 -3.41
N GLY A 651 17.73 15.82 -2.57
CA GLY A 651 17.41 16.06 -1.16
C GLY A 651 16.22 17.01 -0.98
N ILE A 652 16.08 18.02 -1.85
CA ILE A 652 14.98 18.99 -1.78
C ILE A 652 13.65 18.33 -2.18
N VAL A 653 13.64 17.62 -3.31
CA VAL A 653 12.43 16.94 -3.80
C VAL A 653 12.03 15.79 -2.87
N MET A 654 12.98 15.08 -2.25
CA MET A 654 12.71 14.08 -1.22
C MET A 654 11.99 14.66 0.00
N TRP A 655 12.39 15.84 0.47
CA TRP A 655 11.65 16.55 1.52
C TRP A 655 10.26 16.97 1.06
N GLY A 656 10.13 17.45 -0.19
CA GLY A 656 8.84 17.74 -0.81
C GLY A 656 7.91 16.53 -0.84
N TYR A 657 8.42 15.35 -1.21
CA TYR A 657 7.68 14.09 -1.20
C TYR A 657 7.23 13.69 0.21
N ALA A 658 8.16 13.70 1.18
CA ALA A 658 7.86 13.33 2.56
C ALA A 658 6.81 14.27 3.20
N ILE A 659 6.89 15.58 2.96
CA ILE A 659 5.92 16.56 3.44
C ILE A 659 4.56 16.39 2.73
N GLY A 660 4.54 16.19 1.42
CA GLY A 660 3.30 15.99 0.65
C GLY A 660 2.55 14.75 1.10
N LEU A 661 3.25 13.62 1.30
CA LEU A 661 2.64 12.39 1.79
C LEU A 661 2.15 12.53 3.24
N LEU A 662 2.87 13.29 4.09
CA LEU A 662 2.42 13.59 5.44
C LEU A 662 1.15 14.46 5.44
N MET A 663 1.08 15.47 4.57
CA MET A 663 -0.11 16.30 4.38
C MET A 663 -1.31 15.48 3.91
N ALA A 664 -1.11 14.55 2.97
CA ALA A 664 -2.17 13.63 2.53
C ALA A 664 -2.72 12.80 3.70
N ASN A 665 -1.83 12.25 4.54
CA ASN A 665 -2.25 11.49 5.73
C ASN A 665 -3.02 12.36 6.73
N ILE A 666 -2.57 13.59 6.98
CA ILE A 666 -3.27 14.54 7.86
C ILE A 666 -4.65 14.89 7.28
N ALA A 667 -4.75 15.12 5.96
CA ALA A 667 -6.01 15.43 5.31
C ALA A 667 -7.03 14.28 5.43
N VAL A 668 -6.60 13.03 5.25
CA VAL A 668 -7.46 11.85 5.46
C VAL A 668 -7.90 11.74 6.93
N ALA A 669 -7.01 12.00 7.88
CA ALA A 669 -7.32 11.96 9.31
C ALA A 669 -8.35 13.04 9.72
N VAL A 670 -8.26 14.24 9.14
CA VAL A 670 -9.16 15.36 9.44
C VAL A 670 -10.52 15.20 8.75
N MET A 671 -10.54 14.79 7.48
CA MET A 671 -11.78 14.75 6.68
C MET A 671 -12.58 13.45 6.86
N GLN A 672 -12.02 12.42 7.50
CA GLN A 672 -12.67 11.10 7.70
C GLN A 672 -13.20 10.46 6.40
N GLN A 673 -12.68 10.90 5.25
CA GLN A 673 -13.03 10.44 3.91
C GLN A 673 -11.75 10.21 3.11
N GLY A 674 -11.81 9.31 2.13
CA GLY A 674 -10.69 9.05 1.22
C GLY A 674 -10.33 10.31 0.43
N GLN A 675 -9.08 10.74 0.54
CA GLN A 675 -8.55 11.91 -0.19
C GLN A 675 -7.57 11.44 -1.27
N PRO A 676 -7.54 12.10 -2.45
CA PRO A 676 -6.56 11.82 -3.48
C PRO A 676 -5.15 12.19 -2.98
N ALA A 677 -4.25 11.21 -2.84
CA ALA A 677 -2.92 11.45 -2.28
C ALA A 677 -2.07 12.35 -3.18
N LEU A 678 -2.21 12.21 -4.51
CA LEU A 678 -1.46 12.98 -5.50
C LEU A 678 -1.81 14.47 -5.48
N LEU A 679 -2.99 14.83 -4.98
CA LEU A 679 -3.39 16.23 -4.76
C LEU A 679 -2.38 16.99 -3.88
N TYR A 680 -1.79 16.30 -2.91
CA TYR A 680 -0.81 16.89 -1.99
C TYR A 680 0.62 16.64 -2.45
N ILE A 681 0.92 15.47 -3.01
CA ILE A 681 2.30 15.09 -3.36
C ILE A 681 2.79 15.81 -4.62
N VAL A 682 1.96 15.99 -5.65
CA VAL A 682 2.38 16.61 -6.92
C VAL A 682 2.80 18.07 -6.72
N PRO A 683 2.03 18.94 -6.03
CA PRO A 683 2.44 20.32 -5.78
C PRO A 683 3.73 20.41 -4.95
N THR A 684 3.89 19.56 -3.93
CA THR A 684 5.06 19.62 -3.04
C THR A 684 6.32 19.02 -3.66
N THR A 685 6.21 18.15 -4.66
CA THR A 685 7.36 17.58 -5.37
C THR A 685 7.68 18.34 -6.66
N LEU A 686 6.73 18.38 -7.60
CA LEU A 686 6.92 19.03 -8.88
C LEU A 686 6.98 20.55 -8.75
N GLY A 687 6.10 21.15 -7.94
CA GLY A 687 6.09 22.59 -7.72
C GLY A 687 7.38 23.09 -7.05
N THR A 688 7.90 22.35 -6.06
CA THR A 688 9.18 22.69 -5.42
C THR A 688 10.35 22.54 -6.38
N LEU A 689 10.38 21.48 -7.20
CA LEU A 689 11.39 21.30 -8.24
C LEU A 689 11.36 22.45 -9.25
N TRP A 690 10.18 22.82 -9.74
CA TRP A 690 9.99 23.89 -10.71
C TRP A 690 10.47 25.23 -10.16
N PHE A 691 10.06 25.58 -8.93
CA PHE A 691 10.48 26.79 -8.24
C PHE A 691 11.99 26.86 -8.02
N VAL A 692 12.60 25.75 -7.57
CA VAL A 692 14.06 25.69 -7.33
C VAL A 692 14.84 25.74 -8.63
N ALA A 693 14.38 25.04 -9.68
CA ALA A 693 15.01 25.06 -11.00
C ALA A 693 14.93 26.45 -11.64
N TRP A 694 13.80 27.14 -11.51
CA TRP A 694 13.60 28.51 -11.96
C TRP A 694 14.56 29.48 -11.24
N ARG A 695 14.59 29.45 -9.90
CA ARG A 695 15.52 30.30 -9.12
C ARG A 695 17.00 30.03 -9.41
N ARG A 696 17.34 28.81 -9.82
CA ARG A 696 18.71 28.42 -10.16
C ARG A 696 19.08 28.71 -11.62
N GLY A 697 18.12 29.12 -12.46
CA GLY A 697 18.33 29.32 -13.89
C GLY A 697 18.58 28.03 -14.68
N ILE A 698 18.33 26.86 -14.09
CA ILE A 698 18.56 25.55 -14.71
C ILE A 698 17.29 24.94 -15.31
N LEU A 699 16.14 25.62 -15.18
CA LEU A 699 14.84 25.10 -15.60
C LEU A 699 14.82 24.71 -17.09
N ARG A 700 15.32 25.57 -17.98
CA ARG A 700 15.34 25.29 -19.42
C ARG A 700 16.19 24.06 -19.76
N LYS A 701 17.35 23.93 -19.10
CA LYS A 701 18.21 22.74 -19.22
C LYS A 701 17.52 21.46 -18.77
N LEU A 702 16.81 21.47 -17.64
CA LEU A 702 16.06 20.30 -17.16
C LEU A 702 14.85 20.00 -18.06
N TRP A 703 14.23 21.03 -18.63
CA TRP A 703 13.03 20.94 -19.46
C TRP A 703 13.29 20.25 -20.80
N ASP A 704 14.33 20.70 -21.51
CA ASP A 704 14.70 20.17 -22.83
C ASP A 704 15.40 18.81 -22.73
N GLY A 705 16.01 18.54 -21.57
CA GLY A 705 16.75 17.31 -21.30
C GLY A 705 18.21 17.62 -21.05
N PRO A 706 18.73 17.37 -19.83
CA PRO A 706 20.13 17.64 -19.57
C PRO A 706 20.98 16.68 -20.41
N GLU A 707 21.91 17.24 -21.17
CA GLU A 707 22.90 16.52 -21.97
C GLU A 707 23.61 15.40 -21.19
N GLU A 708 23.79 15.60 -19.87
CA GLU A 708 24.44 14.63 -19.00
C GLU A 708 23.62 13.35 -18.76
N LEU A 709 22.31 13.34 -19.09
CA LEU A 709 21.43 12.18 -18.93
C LEU A 709 21.05 11.51 -20.26
N GLN A 710 21.41 12.09 -21.40
CA GLN A 710 21.15 11.53 -22.72
C GLN A 710 22.13 10.38 -23.01
N SER A 711 21.63 9.27 -23.54
CA SER A 711 22.49 8.19 -24.06
C SER A 711 23.21 8.68 -25.33
N ARG A 712 24.41 8.15 -25.56
CA ARG A 712 25.24 8.53 -26.72
C ARG A 712 24.58 8.15 -28.07
N SER A 713 23.66 7.18 -28.07
CA SER A 713 22.84 6.83 -29.24
C SER A 713 21.89 7.96 -29.62
N SER A 714 21.15 8.53 -28.67
CA SER A 714 20.25 9.67 -28.90
C SER A 714 21.01 10.93 -29.32
N ARG A 715 22.23 11.12 -28.81
CA ARG A 715 23.11 12.23 -29.24
C ARG A 715 23.59 12.04 -30.68
N ARG A 716 23.98 10.82 -31.07
CA ARG A 716 24.34 10.52 -32.47
C ARG A 716 23.15 10.66 -33.41
N GLU A 717 21.96 10.23 -33.02
CA GLU A 717 20.73 10.41 -33.81
C GLU A 717 20.38 11.89 -33.97
N ALA A 718 20.46 12.69 -32.89
CA ALA A 718 20.23 14.13 -32.94
C ALA A 718 21.32 14.88 -33.75
N GLU A 719 22.60 14.49 -33.63
CA GLU A 719 23.70 15.05 -34.42
C GLU A 719 23.58 14.66 -35.91
N VAL A 720 23.11 13.45 -36.21
CA VAL A 720 22.82 13.00 -37.59
C VAL A 720 21.61 13.74 -38.16
N GLU A 721 20.56 13.97 -37.36
CA GLU A 721 19.37 14.72 -37.78
C GLU A 721 19.69 16.21 -37.97
N GLU A 722 20.47 16.82 -37.08
CA GLU A 722 20.93 18.21 -37.20
C GLU A 722 21.89 18.41 -38.39
N SER A 723 22.78 17.45 -38.65
CA SER A 723 23.66 17.45 -39.83
C SER A 723 22.90 17.19 -41.13
N ALA A 724 21.85 16.36 -41.10
CA ALA A 724 20.95 16.15 -42.24
C ALA A 724 20.12 17.41 -42.57
N VAL A 725 19.71 18.17 -41.55
CA VAL A 725 19.02 19.46 -41.74
C VAL A 725 19.98 20.56 -42.23
N ALA A 726 21.24 20.54 -41.80
CA ALA A 726 22.26 21.49 -42.27
C ALA A 726 22.76 21.19 -43.70
N ALA A 727 22.56 19.98 -44.23
CA ALA A 727 22.98 19.58 -45.56
C ALA A 727 21.99 19.94 -46.69
N VAL A 728 20.84 20.56 -46.39
CA VAL A 728 19.88 21.00 -47.41
C VAL A 728 20.27 22.39 -47.93
N PRO A 729 20.65 22.57 -49.22
CA PRO A 729 20.90 23.90 -49.77
C PRO A 729 19.57 24.66 -49.89
N ALA A 730 19.57 25.93 -49.47
CA ALA A 730 18.40 26.80 -49.55
C ALA A 730 17.81 26.86 -50.99
N PRO A 731 16.47 26.81 -51.16
CA PRO A 731 15.87 26.89 -52.48
C PRO A 731 16.04 28.29 -53.09
N ARG A 732 16.57 28.32 -54.30
CA ARG A 732 16.71 29.50 -55.14
C ARG A 732 15.31 29.97 -55.56
N ALA A 733 15.05 31.26 -55.34
CA ALA A 733 13.78 31.93 -55.62
C ALA A 733 13.24 31.65 -57.04
N GLU A 734 11.93 31.43 -57.09
CA GLU A 734 11.11 31.10 -58.25
C GLU A 734 11.25 32.09 -59.43
N ARG A 735 11.18 31.54 -60.65
CA ARG A 735 10.58 32.26 -61.77
C ARG A 735 9.58 31.33 -62.46
N SER A 736 8.31 31.65 -62.24
CA SER A 736 7.11 31.08 -62.86
C SER A 736 7.20 31.04 -64.38
N LEU A 737 6.93 29.89 -64.99
CA LEU A 737 6.47 29.79 -66.37
C LEU A 737 5.51 28.61 -66.53
N THR A 738 4.39 28.94 -67.16
CA THR A 738 3.12 28.23 -67.25
C THR A 738 3.12 27.04 -68.22
N ILE A 739 2.12 26.19 -68.02
CA ILE A 739 1.75 24.98 -68.77
C ILE A 739 1.49 25.34 -70.24
N GLU A 740 2.53 25.39 -71.08
CA GLU A 740 2.36 25.55 -72.53
C GLU A 740 3.53 24.99 -73.37
N GLN A 741 4.26 24.00 -72.86
CA GLN A 741 5.32 23.32 -73.62
C GLN A 741 5.26 21.78 -73.58
N VAL A 742 4.13 21.21 -73.16
CA VAL A 742 3.90 19.75 -73.14
C VAL A 742 3.50 19.18 -74.51
N ILE A 743 3.49 19.97 -75.59
CA ILE A 743 3.09 19.48 -76.93
C ILE A 743 4.05 20.02 -78.01
N ARG A 744 5.25 19.43 -78.06
CA ARG A 744 6.26 19.41 -79.15
C ARG A 744 7.53 18.87 -78.50
N ASP A 745 8.06 17.68 -78.74
CA ASP A 745 8.07 16.87 -79.94
C ASP A 745 8.17 15.39 -79.53
N SER A 746 7.27 14.59 -80.06
CA SER A 746 7.45 13.15 -80.24
C SER A 746 7.73 12.93 -81.72
N GLU A 747 8.98 12.68 -82.12
CA GLU A 747 9.36 11.88 -83.29
C GLU A 747 10.89 11.83 -83.48
N HIS A 748 11.36 10.70 -84.05
CA HIS A 748 12.74 10.29 -84.42
C HIS A 748 13.52 9.52 -83.33
N VAL A 749 13.45 8.17 -83.27
CA VAL A 749 14.04 7.12 -84.16
C VAL A 749 15.58 7.10 -84.15
N ALA A 750 16.18 6.02 -83.61
CA ALA A 750 17.03 5.09 -84.35
C ALA A 750 17.60 3.96 -83.46
N VAL A 751 17.60 2.76 -84.05
CA VAL A 751 18.09 1.46 -83.56
C VAL A 751 19.50 1.21 -84.08
N SER A 752 20.39 0.64 -83.25
CA SER A 752 21.53 -0.26 -83.58
C SER A 752 22.32 -0.49 -82.27
N GLY A 753 22.84 -1.65 -81.86
CA GLY A 753 23.06 -2.98 -82.42
C GLY A 753 24.18 -3.63 -81.58
N ALA A 754 23.96 -4.88 -81.14
CA ALA A 754 24.87 -5.94 -80.67
C ALA A 754 26.23 -5.62 -79.97
N ASP A 755 26.38 -6.10 -78.72
CA ASP A 755 27.30 -7.18 -78.27
C ASP A 755 27.81 -7.01 -76.83
N GLY A 756 27.84 -8.11 -76.07
CA GLY A 756 28.77 -8.30 -74.93
C GLY A 756 28.23 -8.25 -73.50
N THR A 757 27.82 -9.42 -73.00
CA THR A 757 27.81 -9.89 -71.57
C THR A 757 27.00 -9.14 -70.50
N PRO A 758 26.03 -9.82 -69.82
CA PRO A 758 25.46 -9.34 -68.56
C PRO A 758 26.03 -10.10 -67.35
N GLN A 759 26.51 -9.38 -66.33
CA GLN A 759 26.59 -9.91 -64.96
C GLN A 759 25.32 -9.54 -64.21
N SER A 760 24.60 -10.58 -63.82
CA SER A 760 23.27 -10.58 -63.22
C SER A 760 23.30 -10.22 -61.73
N THR A 761 22.38 -9.36 -61.34
CA THR A 761 21.94 -9.15 -59.95
C THR A 761 20.52 -9.72 -59.81
N TYR A 762 20.22 -10.25 -58.62
CA TYR A 762 18.97 -10.82 -58.11
C TYR A 762 18.73 -12.31 -58.36
N CYS A 763 18.60 -13.07 -57.25
CA CYS A 763 17.29 -13.57 -56.85
C CYS A 763 17.28 -14.17 -55.43
N ARG A 764 16.11 -14.01 -54.81
CA ARG A 764 15.67 -14.53 -53.52
C ARG A 764 14.67 -15.66 -53.78
N THR A 765 14.63 -16.63 -52.85
CA THR A 765 13.50 -17.46 -52.35
C THR A 765 13.63 -18.98 -52.51
N GLN A 766 13.53 -19.68 -51.36
CA GLN A 766 12.84 -20.97 -51.07
C GLN A 766 13.25 -22.22 -51.89
N ASP A 767 13.40 -23.45 -51.40
CA ASP A 767 12.97 -24.19 -50.19
C ASP A 767 13.89 -25.45 -50.05
N SER A 768 13.84 -26.08 -48.86
CA SER A 768 14.18 -27.49 -48.45
C SER A 768 13.83 -28.62 -49.47
N PRO A 769 14.20 -29.94 -49.34
CA PRO A 769 14.88 -30.72 -48.27
C PRO A 769 15.99 -31.74 -48.69
N ARG A 770 16.67 -32.29 -47.66
CA ARG A 770 17.21 -33.66 -47.48
C ARG A 770 18.24 -34.25 -48.47
N SER A 771 19.40 -34.56 -47.91
CA SER A 771 19.94 -35.93 -47.83
C SER A 771 20.60 -36.14 -46.47
#